data_AF-A0A2T4TSA3-F1
#
_entry.id   AF-A0A2T4TSA3-F1
#
_cell.length_a   1.000
_cell.length_b   1.000
_cell.length_c   1.000
_cell.angle_alpha   90.00
_cell.angle_beta   90.00
_cell.angle_gamma   90.00
#
_symmetry.space_group_name_H-M   'P 1'
#
loop_
_entity.id
_entity.type
_entity.pdbx_description
1 polymer ?
#
loop_
_entity_poly.entity_id
_entity_poly.type
_entity_poly.pdbx_seq_one_letter_code
_entity_poly.pdbx_strand_id
1 'polypeptide(L)'
;MSSILDQDIMYLPGVGPRKKEILSKELNIHSWRDLLEYYPYKYVDRSRIYAISELSADMPFIQIKGKILSFEEFSMGGRKKRVVAHFADGHGICDLVWFRGAQYIYKTYKTGVDYIVFGKPTIFNGRYQFAHPDIDDAATLELSQMGMQPYYMTTEKMKKAGLTSRGMEKMTKGLVEKLTETLPETLPPYITGPLHLIDRDSAYRWIHYPRNALQMRKARLRLKFEELFYVQLNILRYASDQRRKYRGYIFQHVGREFNHFYRHNLHFSLTGAQKRVMHEIRADMRSGRQMNRLLQGDVGSGKTLVALMTMLIALDNGYQACIMAPTEILAEQHFQTIKELLRDMDIRIELLTGIIKGKRREEILRGLADGSVRILIGTHAVIEDPVRFARLGLAVVDEQHRFGVAQRAKLWSKSENPPHILVMTATPIPRTLAMTIYGDLDVSVIDELPPGRKPIMTLHKYDNQMTSLYQGIRQQIRQGRQAYIVFPLIQESEKIDLKNLEKGFEILKEVFSEFRLSKVHGKMKPKEKEEEMRKFIAGETQILVATTVIEVGVNVPNASVMVILDAQRFGLSQLHQLRGRVGRGADQSYCILVTNYQLAEETRKRIDIMCETNDGFEIAEADLKFRGPGDLEGTQQSGMAFDLKIADIARDGQIVQMARDEAQKIIDADPECNRPEYQILWNRLKKLRKSNVNWSAIS
;
A
#
# COMPACT_ATOMS: atom_id res chain seq x y z
N MET A 1 31.39 12.87 -24.46
CA MET A 1 32.23 12.40 -23.34
C MET A 1 31.30 11.79 -22.31
N SER A 2 31.53 10.56 -21.87
CA SER A 2 30.74 9.94 -20.80
C SER A 2 30.84 10.80 -19.54
N SER A 3 29.71 11.04 -18.86
CA SER A 3 29.71 11.81 -17.61
C SER A 3 30.61 11.11 -16.59
N ILE A 4 31.31 11.86 -15.74
CA ILE A 4 32.10 11.31 -14.62
C ILE A 4 31.28 10.33 -13.76
N LEU A 5 29.97 10.55 -13.68
CA LEU A 5 29.02 9.72 -12.95
C LEU A 5 28.76 8.36 -13.60
N ASP A 6 28.95 8.23 -14.91
CA ASP A 6 28.70 6.99 -15.65
C ASP A 6 29.95 6.07 -15.67
N GLN A 7 31.02 6.46 -14.95
CA GLN A 7 32.21 5.64 -14.78
C GLN A 7 31.93 4.41 -13.91
N ASP A 8 32.60 3.31 -14.23
CA ASP A 8 32.54 2.08 -13.45
C ASP A 8 33.03 2.31 -12.01
N ILE A 9 32.32 1.72 -11.05
CA ILE A 9 32.61 1.87 -9.62
C ILE A 9 34.02 1.41 -9.24
N MET A 10 34.65 0.54 -10.04
CA MET A 10 36.04 0.10 -9.84
C MET A 10 37.07 1.24 -9.88
N TYR A 11 36.78 2.32 -10.60
CA TYR A 11 37.69 3.48 -10.69
C TYR A 11 37.63 4.38 -9.44
N LEU A 12 36.72 4.09 -8.51
CA LEU A 12 36.68 4.76 -7.22
C LEU A 12 37.78 4.19 -6.29
N PRO A 13 38.66 5.04 -5.72
CA PRO A 13 39.71 4.59 -4.82
C PRO A 13 39.15 3.79 -3.65
N GLY A 14 39.74 2.62 -3.39
CA GLY A 14 39.27 1.71 -2.35
C GLY A 14 38.24 0.67 -2.80
N VAL A 15 37.79 0.71 -4.06
CA VAL A 15 36.92 -0.30 -4.69
C VAL A 15 37.73 -1.23 -5.60
N GLY A 16 38.17 -2.37 -5.07
CA GLY A 16 38.80 -3.42 -5.88
C GLY A 16 37.77 -4.32 -6.59
N PRO A 17 38.22 -5.23 -7.48
CA PRO A 17 37.34 -6.13 -8.26
C PRO A 17 36.36 -6.93 -7.40
N ARG A 18 36.84 -7.44 -6.25
CA ARG A 18 36.03 -8.18 -5.28
C ARG A 18 34.92 -7.33 -4.65
N LYS A 19 35.19 -6.04 -4.35
CA LYS A 19 34.19 -5.14 -3.78
C LYS A 19 33.16 -4.73 -4.83
N LYS A 20 33.60 -4.47 -6.07
CA LYS A 20 32.72 -4.23 -7.21
C LYS A 20 31.72 -5.37 -7.38
N GLU A 21 32.19 -6.61 -7.41
CA GLU A 21 31.31 -7.77 -7.61
C GLU A 21 30.24 -7.87 -6.52
N ILE A 22 30.59 -7.59 -5.26
CA ILE A 22 29.65 -7.60 -4.14
C ILE A 22 28.65 -6.46 -4.24
N LEU A 23 29.10 -5.23 -4.53
CA LEU A 23 28.22 -4.06 -4.70
C LEU A 23 27.23 -4.26 -5.85
N SER A 24 27.71 -4.84 -6.95
CA SER A 24 26.91 -5.18 -8.12
C SER A 24 25.87 -6.26 -7.82
N LYS A 25 26.27 -7.37 -7.17
CA LYS A 25 25.36 -8.50 -6.87
C LYS A 25 24.35 -8.21 -5.77
N GLU A 26 24.76 -7.48 -4.72
CA GLU A 26 23.93 -7.29 -3.53
C GLU A 26 23.10 -6.00 -3.56
N LEU A 27 23.62 -4.94 -4.19
CA LEU A 27 22.98 -3.61 -4.21
C LEU A 27 22.73 -3.07 -5.63
N ASN A 28 23.08 -3.82 -6.68
CA ASN A 28 22.97 -3.39 -8.07
C ASN A 28 23.74 -2.08 -8.38
N ILE A 29 24.83 -1.82 -7.65
CA ILE A 29 25.68 -0.63 -7.83
C ILE A 29 26.81 -0.97 -8.82
N HIS A 30 26.79 -0.37 -10.01
CA HIS A 30 27.80 -0.59 -11.05
C HIS A 30 28.61 0.66 -11.38
N SER A 31 28.05 1.84 -11.15
CA SER A 31 28.63 3.13 -11.52
C SER A 31 28.74 4.10 -10.34
N TRP A 32 29.45 5.21 -10.56
CA TRP A 32 29.54 6.30 -9.58
C TRP A 32 28.17 6.93 -9.31
N ARG A 33 27.31 7.02 -10.33
CA ARG A 33 25.90 7.44 -10.22
C ARG A 33 25.14 6.54 -9.25
N ASP A 34 25.28 5.23 -9.38
CA ASP A 34 24.54 4.28 -8.54
C ASP A 34 24.95 4.40 -7.07
N LEU A 35 26.25 4.63 -6.79
CA LEU A 35 26.73 4.85 -5.43
C LEU A 35 26.24 6.20 -4.87
N LEU A 36 26.20 7.25 -5.69
CA LEU A 36 25.69 8.57 -5.29
C LEU A 36 24.16 8.57 -5.08
N GLU A 37 23.43 7.70 -5.77
CA GLU A 37 21.99 7.52 -5.58
C GLU A 37 21.67 6.44 -4.52
N TYR A 38 22.69 5.92 -3.83
CA TYR A 38 22.53 5.00 -2.71
C TYR A 38 22.46 5.75 -1.38
N TYR A 39 21.25 6.09 -0.96
CA TYR A 39 21.03 6.99 0.16
C TYR A 39 21.14 6.32 1.55
N PRO A 40 21.56 7.06 2.58
CA PRO A 40 21.57 6.55 3.95
C PRO A 40 20.15 6.45 4.54
N TYR A 41 19.91 5.41 5.32
CA TYR A 41 18.61 5.16 5.97
C TYR A 41 18.48 5.85 7.34
N LYS A 42 19.62 6.19 7.96
CA LYS A 42 19.68 6.81 9.29
C LYS A 42 20.83 7.81 9.34
N TYR A 43 20.65 8.85 10.14
CA TYR A 43 21.74 9.76 10.52
C TYR A 43 21.92 9.70 12.02
N VAL A 44 23.17 9.77 12.45
CA VAL A 44 23.55 9.87 13.84
C VAL A 44 24.21 11.22 14.03
N ASP A 45 23.70 12.00 14.96
CA ASP A 45 24.37 13.23 15.33
C ASP A 45 25.62 12.92 16.18
N ARG A 46 26.78 13.28 15.65
CA ARG A 46 28.09 13.16 16.30
C ARG A 46 28.70 14.54 16.61
N SER A 47 27.86 15.59 16.63
CA SER A 47 28.32 16.97 16.85
C SER A 47 28.51 17.35 18.31
N ARG A 48 27.79 16.68 19.23
CA ARG A 48 27.84 16.98 20.67
C ARG A 48 28.47 15.84 21.45
N ILE A 49 29.50 16.21 22.22
CA ILE A 49 30.07 15.39 23.28
C ILE A 49 29.34 15.71 24.58
N TYR A 50 28.80 14.69 25.23
CA TYR A 50 28.12 14.76 26.52
C TYR A 50 29.08 14.39 27.65
N ALA A 51 28.86 14.98 28.83
CA ALA A 51 29.48 14.49 30.06
C ALA A 51 28.69 13.29 30.61
N ILE A 52 29.36 12.39 31.33
CA ILE A 52 28.75 11.20 31.96
C ILE A 52 27.67 11.62 32.97
N SER A 53 27.79 12.80 33.57
CA SER A 53 26.78 13.39 34.47
C SER A 53 25.50 13.86 33.77
N GLU A 54 25.56 14.15 32.46
CA GLU A 54 24.40 14.59 31.67
C GLU A 54 23.58 13.41 31.13
N LEU A 55 24.04 12.18 31.35
CA LEU A 55 23.43 11.00 30.76
C LEU A 55 22.08 10.68 31.40
N SER A 56 21.18 10.15 30.58
CA SER A 56 19.96 9.46 31.02
C SER A 56 19.79 8.18 30.22
N ALA A 57 19.12 7.17 30.79
CA ALA A 57 18.90 5.88 30.12
C ALA A 57 18.06 5.99 28.82
N ASP A 58 17.30 7.07 28.71
CA ASP A 58 16.32 7.29 27.64
C ASP A 58 16.96 8.01 26.45
N MET A 59 18.18 8.52 26.62
CA MET A 59 18.91 9.17 25.55
C MET A 59 19.17 8.21 24.38
N PRO A 60 19.19 8.73 23.14
CA PRO A 60 19.53 7.97 21.96
C PRO A 60 21.04 7.63 21.95
N PHE A 61 21.61 7.43 20.77
CA PHE A 61 23.06 7.29 20.68
C PHE A 61 23.75 8.63 20.90
N ILE A 62 24.80 8.64 21.71
CA ILE A 62 25.52 9.84 22.14
C ILE A 62 27.03 9.61 22.05
N GLN A 63 27.79 10.70 22.16
CA GLN A 63 29.24 10.66 22.31
C GLN A 63 29.67 11.12 23.69
N ILE A 64 30.63 10.41 24.28
CA ILE A 64 31.34 10.83 25.50
C ILE A 64 32.85 10.77 25.23
N LYS A 65 33.62 11.65 25.87
CA LYS A 65 35.07 11.70 25.78
C LYS A 65 35.68 11.44 27.15
N GLY A 66 36.73 10.62 27.20
CA GLY A 66 37.33 10.19 28.46
C GLY A 66 38.36 9.10 28.26
N LYS A 67 38.78 8.46 29.36
CA LYS A 67 39.85 7.47 29.38
C LYS A 67 39.35 6.14 29.91
N ILE A 68 39.89 5.05 29.35
CA ILE A 68 39.70 3.72 29.92
C ILE A 68 40.67 3.58 31.11
N LEU A 69 40.12 3.31 32.29
CA LEU A 69 40.85 3.14 33.55
C LEU A 69 41.37 1.72 33.70
N SER A 70 40.49 0.73 33.48
CA SER A 70 40.80 -0.69 33.70
C SER A 70 39.86 -1.59 32.89
N PHE A 71 40.23 -2.87 32.79
CA PHE A 71 39.43 -3.93 32.16
C PHE A 71 39.17 -5.06 33.17
N GLU A 72 37.96 -5.59 33.16
CA GLU A 72 37.53 -6.78 33.90
C GLU A 72 36.98 -7.84 32.94
N GLU A 73 37.25 -9.11 33.24
CA GLU A 73 36.77 -10.24 32.43
C GLU A 73 35.85 -11.15 33.26
N PHE A 74 34.67 -11.42 32.73
CA PHE A 74 33.69 -12.31 33.32
C PHE A 74 33.45 -13.51 32.40
N SER A 75 33.57 -14.73 32.94
CA SER A 75 33.23 -15.96 32.24
C SER A 75 31.71 -16.16 32.24
N MET A 76 31.07 -16.28 31.06
CA MET A 76 29.62 -16.50 30.94
C MET A 76 29.23 -17.95 30.60
N GLY A 77 30.14 -18.91 30.81
CA GLY A 77 29.95 -20.32 30.48
C GLY A 77 30.21 -20.64 28.99
N GLY A 78 30.86 -21.78 28.74
CA GLY A 78 31.36 -22.17 27.42
C GLY A 78 32.55 -21.32 26.94
N ARG A 79 32.72 -21.13 25.63
CA ARG A 79 33.78 -20.28 25.03
C ARG A 79 33.45 -18.77 24.99
N LYS A 80 32.38 -18.32 25.67
CA LYS A 80 31.93 -16.91 25.64
C LYS A 80 32.48 -16.14 26.84
N LYS A 81 33.24 -15.08 26.56
CA LYS A 81 33.85 -14.18 27.54
C LYS A 81 33.22 -12.80 27.44
N ARG A 82 32.87 -12.18 28.58
CA ARG A 82 32.40 -10.80 28.68
C ARG A 82 33.55 -9.93 29.16
N VAL A 83 33.88 -8.89 28.40
CA VAL A 83 34.88 -7.88 28.79
C VAL A 83 34.14 -6.61 29.19
N VAL A 84 34.50 -6.04 30.33
CA VAL A 84 34.00 -4.77 30.85
C VAL A 84 35.19 -3.83 30.96
N ALA A 85 35.11 -2.63 30.39
CA ALA A 85 36.12 -1.59 30.56
C ALA A 85 35.51 -0.42 31.33
N HIS A 86 36.16 0.00 32.41
CA HIS A 86 35.72 1.16 33.18
C HIS A 86 36.24 2.43 32.52
N PHE A 87 35.33 3.32 32.15
CA PHE A 87 35.62 4.53 31.41
C PHE A 87 35.23 5.77 32.23
N ALA A 88 36.11 6.76 32.27
CA ALA A 88 35.90 7.99 33.03
C ALA A 88 36.16 9.24 32.18
N ASP A 89 35.28 10.22 32.29
CA ASP A 89 35.39 11.55 31.66
C ASP A 89 36.00 12.61 32.61
N GLY A 90 36.43 12.20 33.79
CA GLY A 90 36.93 13.06 34.87
C GLY A 90 35.86 13.49 35.89
N HIS A 91 34.57 13.37 35.56
CA HIS A 91 33.45 13.76 36.43
C HIS A 91 32.56 12.58 36.82
N GLY A 92 32.56 11.50 36.04
CA GLY A 92 31.82 10.27 36.30
C GLY A 92 32.51 9.03 35.74
N ILE A 93 31.93 7.87 36.02
CA ILE A 93 32.41 6.56 35.55
C ILE A 93 31.26 5.80 34.89
N CYS A 94 31.52 5.21 33.73
CA CYS A 94 30.60 4.31 33.04
C CYS A 94 31.33 3.04 32.55
N ASP A 95 30.57 1.99 32.27
CA ASP A 95 31.10 0.70 31.86
C ASP A 95 30.90 0.46 30.36
N LEU A 96 31.97 0.12 29.65
CA LEU A 96 31.92 -0.28 28.24
C LEU A 96 31.96 -1.81 28.18
N VAL A 97 31.00 -2.44 27.53
CA VAL A 97 30.84 -3.90 27.63
C VAL A 97 30.76 -4.57 26.27
N TRP A 98 31.53 -5.65 26.13
CA TRP A 98 31.55 -6.49 24.95
C TRP A 98 31.33 -7.95 25.32
N PHE A 99 30.39 -8.60 24.62
CA PHE A 99 30.07 -10.03 24.83
C PHE A 99 30.84 -10.96 23.87
N ARG A 100 31.64 -10.41 22.94
CA ARG A 100 32.41 -11.12 21.92
C ARG A 100 33.68 -10.34 21.59
N GLY A 101 34.74 -11.03 21.14
CA GLY A 101 35.95 -10.39 20.61
C GLY A 101 36.94 -9.90 21.67
N ALA A 102 36.99 -10.51 22.85
CA ALA A 102 37.87 -10.12 23.97
C ALA A 102 39.32 -9.84 23.57
N GLN A 103 39.95 -10.74 22.80
CA GLN A 103 41.34 -10.59 22.36
C GLN A 103 41.59 -9.36 21.47
N TYR A 104 40.62 -8.98 20.64
CA TYR A 104 40.72 -7.78 19.80
C TYR A 104 40.69 -6.51 20.66
N ILE A 105 39.79 -6.46 21.64
CA ILE A 105 39.59 -5.29 22.51
C ILE A 105 40.88 -4.96 23.28
N TYR A 106 41.52 -5.96 23.89
CA TYR A 106 42.79 -5.76 24.59
C TYR A 106 43.95 -5.33 23.68
N LYS A 107 43.94 -5.76 22.41
CA LYS A 107 44.97 -5.38 21.44
C LYS A 107 44.75 -3.96 20.91
N THR A 108 43.50 -3.55 20.79
CA THR A 108 43.10 -2.28 20.17
C THR A 108 43.06 -1.12 21.16
N TYR A 109 42.59 -1.33 22.38
CA TYR A 109 42.37 -0.26 23.36
C TYR A 109 43.32 -0.38 24.54
N LYS A 110 43.96 0.74 24.90
CA LYS A 110 44.94 0.83 25.99
C LYS A 110 44.37 1.66 27.14
N THR A 111 44.77 1.33 28.37
CA THR A 111 44.40 2.13 29.54
C THR A 111 45.13 3.47 29.53
N GLY A 112 44.48 4.52 30.08
CA GLY A 112 45.06 5.86 30.21
C GLY A 112 45.07 6.72 28.95
N VAL A 113 44.60 6.20 27.81
CA VAL A 113 44.46 6.94 26.54
C VAL A 113 43.08 7.57 26.45
N ASP A 114 43.01 8.79 25.90
CA ASP A 114 41.75 9.49 25.63
C ASP A 114 41.05 8.89 24.40
N TYR A 115 39.81 8.48 24.58
CA TYR A 115 38.95 7.96 23.54
C TYR A 115 37.62 8.72 23.47
N ILE A 116 37.05 8.74 22.28
CA ILE A 116 35.65 9.14 22.06
C ILE A 116 34.84 7.86 21.92
N VAL A 117 33.91 7.67 22.85
CA VAL A 117 33.02 6.51 22.89
C VAL A 117 31.67 6.95 22.35
N PHE A 118 31.17 6.21 21.38
CA PHE A 118 29.85 6.40 20.78
C PHE A 118 28.97 5.17 21.01
N GLY A 119 27.80 5.38 21.60
CA GLY A 119 26.87 4.30 21.87
C GLY A 119 25.58 4.77 22.53
N LYS A 120 24.68 3.84 22.82
CA LYS A 120 23.47 4.11 23.60
C LYS A 120 23.76 3.84 25.08
N PRO A 121 23.49 4.80 25.99
CA PRO A 121 23.61 4.57 27.42
C PRO A 121 22.47 3.66 27.89
N THR A 122 22.79 2.68 28.71
CA THR A 122 21.84 1.81 29.41
C THR A 122 22.21 1.78 30.89
N ILE A 123 21.28 1.44 31.79
CA ILE A 123 21.60 1.33 33.22
C ILE A 123 21.66 -0.15 33.59
N PHE A 124 22.78 -0.56 34.17
CA PHE A 124 22.97 -1.90 34.72
C PHE A 124 23.70 -1.80 36.06
N ASN A 125 23.16 -2.44 37.11
CA ASN A 125 23.65 -2.35 38.49
C ASN A 125 23.89 -0.91 38.98
N GLY A 126 23.01 0.03 38.59
CA GLY A 126 23.09 1.43 39.01
C GLY A 126 24.19 2.26 38.34
N ARG A 127 24.90 1.73 37.34
CA ARG A 127 25.88 2.47 36.52
C ARG A 127 25.44 2.54 35.07
N TYR A 128 25.88 3.59 34.39
CA TYR A 128 25.74 3.70 32.95
C TYR A 128 26.64 2.69 32.25
N GLN A 129 26.06 1.98 31.28
CA GLN A 129 26.69 0.93 30.51
C GLN A 129 26.46 1.18 29.02
N PHE A 130 27.52 1.03 28.22
CA PHE A 130 27.46 1.04 26.76
C PHE A 130 27.79 -0.36 26.25
N ALA A 131 26.83 -1.02 25.62
CA ALA A 131 27.04 -2.34 25.04
C ALA A 131 27.55 -2.22 23.60
N HIS A 132 28.70 -2.84 23.31
CA HIS A 132 29.38 -2.80 22.00
C HIS A 132 29.51 -1.39 21.41
N PRO A 133 30.10 -0.41 22.14
CA PRO A 133 30.25 0.94 21.63
C PRO A 133 31.29 1.01 20.50
N ASP A 134 31.11 1.98 19.61
CA ASP A 134 32.16 2.40 18.67
C ASP A 134 33.13 3.32 19.43
N ILE A 135 34.41 2.97 19.44
CA ILE A 135 35.44 3.77 20.10
C ILE A 135 36.43 4.24 19.06
N ASP A 136 36.61 5.56 19.00
CA ASP A 136 37.58 6.24 18.16
C ASP A 136 38.65 6.92 19.05
N ASP A 137 39.88 7.04 18.56
CA ASP A 137 40.98 7.69 19.30
C ASP A 137 40.78 9.21 19.26
N ALA A 138 40.83 9.87 20.43
CA ALA A 138 40.57 11.29 20.54
C ALA A 138 41.62 12.14 19.81
N ALA A 139 42.83 11.61 19.57
CA ALA A 139 43.91 12.31 18.88
C ALA A 139 43.73 12.36 17.35
N THR A 140 42.98 11.43 16.76
CA THR A 140 42.75 11.36 15.30
C THR A 140 41.47 12.03 14.84
N LEU A 141 40.61 12.44 15.78
CA LEU A 141 39.33 13.09 15.47
C LEU A 141 39.50 14.61 15.39
N GLU A 142 39.59 15.14 14.17
CA GLU A 142 39.42 16.58 13.96
C GLU A 142 37.96 16.97 14.24
N LEU A 143 37.74 17.96 15.11
CA LEU A 143 36.43 18.56 15.41
C LEU A 143 35.70 19.05 14.14
N SER A 144 36.43 19.37 13.06
CA SER A 144 35.89 19.77 11.74
C SER A 144 35.10 18.66 11.02
N GLN A 145 35.29 17.40 11.40
CA GLN A 145 34.54 16.24 10.88
C GLN A 145 33.26 15.95 11.67
N MET A 146 32.97 16.74 12.72
CA MET A 146 31.77 16.59 13.52
C MET A 146 30.55 17.13 12.77
N GLY A 147 29.69 16.21 12.36
CA GLY A 147 28.42 16.49 11.71
C GLY A 147 27.48 15.29 11.89
N MET A 148 26.45 15.21 11.05
CA MET A 148 25.58 14.04 11.07
C MET A 148 26.23 12.91 10.27
N GLN A 149 26.54 11.80 10.95
CA GLN A 149 27.10 10.63 10.28
C GLN A 149 26.00 9.81 9.59
N PRO A 150 26.13 9.55 8.27
CA PRO A 150 25.18 8.73 7.53
C PRO A 150 25.37 7.24 7.82
N TYR A 151 24.27 6.51 7.93
CA TYR A 151 24.25 5.05 8.00
C TYR A 151 23.56 4.46 6.77
N TYR A 152 24.24 3.51 6.15
CA TYR A 152 23.82 2.86 4.91
C TYR A 152 23.37 1.42 5.18
N MET A 153 22.38 0.96 4.41
CA MET A 153 21.96 -0.43 4.48
C MET A 153 23.10 -1.33 3.99
N THR A 154 23.29 -2.50 4.61
CA THR A 154 24.34 -3.46 4.23
C THR A 154 23.86 -4.87 4.48
N THR A 155 24.07 -5.77 3.52
CA THR A 155 23.71 -7.19 3.67
C THR A 155 24.73 -7.92 4.55
N GLU A 156 24.39 -9.11 5.04
CA GLU A 156 25.33 -9.91 5.82
C GLU A 156 26.59 -10.30 5.03
N LYS A 157 26.43 -10.57 3.72
CA LYS A 157 27.55 -10.87 2.83
C LYS A 157 28.48 -9.67 2.67
N MET A 158 27.92 -8.47 2.53
CA MET A 158 28.70 -7.23 2.54
C MET A 158 29.50 -7.08 3.83
N LYS A 159 28.86 -7.27 4.99
CA LYS A 159 29.53 -7.19 6.30
C LYS A 159 30.67 -8.20 6.43
N LYS A 160 30.46 -9.45 5.99
CA LYS A 160 31.50 -10.51 5.97
C LYS A 160 32.67 -10.16 5.06
N ALA A 161 32.44 -9.40 4.00
CA ALA A 161 33.48 -8.90 3.10
C ALA A 161 34.12 -7.56 3.54
N GLY A 162 33.81 -7.08 4.75
CA GLY A 162 34.34 -5.82 5.27
C GLY A 162 33.67 -4.57 4.71
N LEU A 163 32.58 -4.70 3.95
CA LEU A 163 31.73 -3.60 3.50
C LEU A 163 30.66 -3.32 4.56
N THR A 164 31.08 -2.66 5.64
CA THR A 164 30.17 -2.13 6.68
C THR A 164 29.61 -0.77 6.28
N SER A 165 28.66 -0.23 7.05
CA SER A 165 28.16 1.13 6.85
C SER A 165 29.28 2.18 6.81
N ARG A 166 30.30 2.03 7.66
CA ARG A 166 31.52 2.87 7.63
C ARG A 166 32.31 2.71 6.32
N GLY A 167 32.33 1.51 5.74
CA GLY A 167 32.91 1.26 4.43
C GLY A 167 32.17 2.01 3.32
N MET A 168 30.83 1.97 3.34
CA MET A 168 29.97 2.72 2.40
C MET A 168 30.15 4.23 2.53
N GLU A 169 30.22 4.73 3.76
CA GLU A 169 30.52 6.14 4.05
C GLU A 169 31.87 6.54 3.45
N LYS A 170 32.96 5.81 3.71
CA LYS A 170 34.28 6.15 3.13
C LYS A 170 34.26 6.21 1.60
N MET A 171 33.55 5.29 0.95
CA MET A 171 33.41 5.28 -0.52
C MET A 171 32.61 6.49 -1.01
N THR A 172 31.45 6.78 -0.41
CA THR A 172 30.64 7.95 -0.79
C THR A 172 31.37 9.26 -0.53
N LYS A 173 32.19 9.35 0.54
CA LYS A 173 33.03 10.52 0.84
C LYS A 173 34.05 10.76 -0.27
N GLY A 174 34.82 9.72 -0.60
CA GLY A 174 35.81 9.79 -1.67
C GLY A 174 35.20 10.08 -3.05
N LEU A 175 33.93 9.67 -3.26
CA LEU A 175 33.19 10.04 -4.46
C LEU A 175 32.82 11.53 -4.47
N VAL A 176 32.22 12.05 -3.39
CA VAL A 176 31.79 13.45 -3.30
C VAL A 176 32.98 14.41 -3.36
N GLU A 177 34.13 14.05 -2.78
CA GLU A 177 35.37 14.84 -2.86
C GLU A 177 35.93 14.91 -4.28
N LYS A 178 35.70 13.87 -5.10
CA LYS A 178 36.11 13.84 -6.52
C LYS A 178 35.13 14.56 -7.45
N LEU A 179 33.92 14.85 -7.01
CA LEU A 179 32.95 15.66 -7.77
C LEU A 179 33.34 17.13 -7.67
N THR A 180 34.24 17.57 -8.56
CA THR A 180 34.67 18.97 -8.69
C THR A 180 33.70 19.81 -9.51
N GLU A 181 33.00 19.20 -10.47
CA GLU A 181 31.99 19.86 -11.28
C GLU A 181 30.64 19.89 -10.56
N THR A 182 29.89 20.98 -10.74
CA THR A 182 28.53 21.09 -10.23
C THR A 182 27.60 20.17 -11.01
N LEU A 183 26.76 19.43 -10.29
CA LEU A 183 25.77 18.58 -10.92
C LEU A 183 24.75 19.41 -11.71
N PRO A 184 24.46 19.05 -12.97
CA PRO A 184 23.51 19.80 -13.80
C PRO A 184 22.12 19.73 -13.18
N GLU A 185 21.46 20.87 -13.11
CA GLU A 185 20.12 21.00 -12.56
C GLU A 185 19.09 20.22 -13.41
N THR A 186 18.05 19.72 -12.76
CA THR A 186 16.95 18.98 -13.39
C THR A 186 15.62 19.69 -13.20
N LEU A 187 15.48 20.54 -12.19
CA LEU A 187 14.28 21.32 -11.94
C LEU A 187 14.55 22.81 -12.22
N PRO A 188 13.80 23.44 -13.13
CA PRO A 188 14.02 24.84 -13.48
C PRO A 188 13.65 25.80 -12.34
N PRO A 189 14.19 27.04 -12.35
CA PRO A 189 14.02 28.03 -11.28
C PRO A 189 12.57 28.37 -10.92
N TYR A 190 11.66 28.29 -11.90
CA TYR A 190 10.24 28.58 -11.66
C TYR A 190 9.54 27.49 -10.83
N ILE A 191 10.12 26.29 -10.69
CA ILE A 191 9.66 25.25 -9.76
C ILE A 191 10.40 25.38 -8.42
N THR A 192 11.73 25.52 -8.47
CA THR A 192 12.55 25.50 -7.24
C THR A 192 12.38 26.74 -6.38
N GLY A 193 12.20 27.92 -6.98
CA GLY A 193 12.02 29.19 -6.28
C GLY A 193 10.78 29.22 -5.37
N PRO A 194 9.57 29.04 -5.92
CA PRO A 194 8.33 29.05 -5.13
C PRO A 194 8.27 27.97 -4.05
N LEU A 195 8.90 26.82 -4.30
CA LEU A 195 8.93 25.70 -3.36
C LEU A 195 10.11 25.75 -2.38
N HIS A 196 10.95 26.79 -2.44
CA HIS A 196 12.17 26.96 -1.63
C HIS A 196 13.09 25.73 -1.64
N LEU A 197 13.16 25.06 -2.79
CA LEU A 197 13.96 23.87 -3.01
C LEU A 197 15.42 24.26 -3.26
N ILE A 198 16.35 23.55 -2.61
CA ILE A 198 17.78 23.74 -2.82
C ILE A 198 18.21 23.22 -4.21
N ASP A 199 19.37 23.65 -4.68
CA ASP A 199 19.93 23.14 -5.93
C ASP A 199 20.30 21.65 -5.83
N ARG A 200 20.35 20.99 -6.98
CA ARG A 200 20.60 19.55 -7.07
C ARG A 200 21.97 19.14 -6.50
N ASP A 201 23.01 19.92 -6.74
CA ASP A 201 24.37 19.62 -6.27
C ASP A 201 24.43 19.62 -4.74
N SER A 202 23.92 20.68 -4.12
CA SER A 202 23.78 20.79 -2.66
C SER A 202 22.97 19.64 -2.09
N ALA A 203 21.88 19.23 -2.74
CA ALA A 203 21.04 18.13 -2.26
C ALA A 203 21.79 16.79 -2.19
N TYR A 204 22.57 16.44 -3.23
CA TYR A 204 23.39 15.22 -3.21
C TYR A 204 24.55 15.31 -2.21
N ARG A 205 25.18 16.47 -2.04
CA ARG A 205 26.24 16.61 -1.03
C ARG A 205 25.67 16.50 0.38
N TRP A 206 24.56 17.17 0.66
CA TRP A 206 23.96 17.22 2.00
C TRP A 206 23.21 15.94 2.39
N ILE A 207 22.71 15.14 1.43
CA ILE A 207 22.10 13.86 1.77
C ILE A 207 23.16 12.87 2.29
N HIS A 208 24.38 12.89 1.76
CA HIS A 208 25.44 12.04 2.27
C HIS A 208 26.16 12.66 3.47
N TYR A 209 26.41 13.97 3.45
CA TYR A 209 27.19 14.68 4.46
C TYR A 209 26.49 15.94 4.98
N PRO A 210 25.38 15.82 5.73
CA PRO A 210 24.73 16.96 6.33
C PRO A 210 25.52 17.47 7.54
N ARG A 211 25.77 18.78 7.61
CA ARG A 211 26.35 19.41 8.82
C ARG A 211 25.36 19.49 9.97
N ASN A 212 24.07 19.57 9.67
CA ASN A 212 23.00 19.66 10.66
C ASN A 212 21.68 19.06 10.14
N ALA A 213 20.73 18.89 11.06
CA ALA A 213 19.42 18.33 10.74
C ALA A 213 18.63 19.14 9.70
N LEU A 214 18.84 20.46 9.63
CA LEU A 214 18.16 21.32 8.65
C LEU A 214 18.62 21.04 7.22
N GLN A 215 19.94 20.91 7.00
CA GLN A 215 20.49 20.53 5.70
C GLN A 215 19.99 19.16 5.26
N MET A 216 20.00 18.17 6.17
CA MET A 216 19.47 16.84 5.92
C MET A 216 17.99 16.89 5.50
N ARG A 217 17.15 17.66 6.20
CA ARG A 217 15.73 17.81 5.85
C ARG A 217 15.53 18.46 4.47
N LYS A 218 16.27 19.53 4.17
CA LYS A 218 16.19 20.20 2.86
C LYS A 218 16.65 19.30 1.71
N ALA A 219 17.74 18.55 1.91
CA ALA A 219 18.24 17.59 0.92
C ALA A 219 17.24 16.46 0.65
N ARG A 220 16.69 15.86 1.71
CA ARG A 220 15.65 14.83 1.59
C ARG A 220 14.43 15.36 0.86
N LEU A 221 13.94 16.55 1.21
CA LEU A 221 12.79 17.16 0.55
C LEU A 221 13.04 17.37 -0.95
N ARG A 222 14.20 17.95 -1.30
CA ARG A 222 14.57 18.22 -2.69
C ARG A 222 14.67 16.96 -3.55
N LEU A 223 15.30 15.90 -3.03
CA LEU A 223 15.49 14.64 -3.77
C LEU A 223 14.18 13.85 -3.88
N LYS A 224 13.39 13.78 -2.79
CA LYS A 224 12.06 13.16 -2.80
C LYS A 224 11.13 13.87 -3.77
N PHE A 225 11.11 15.20 -3.75
CA PHE A 225 10.29 15.99 -4.66
C PHE A 225 10.70 15.74 -6.12
N GLU A 226 12.00 15.72 -6.45
CA GLU A 226 12.46 15.44 -7.81
C GLU A 226 11.99 14.09 -8.33
N GLU A 227 12.20 13.06 -7.52
CA GLU A 227 11.86 11.69 -7.86
C GLU A 227 10.34 11.57 -8.12
N LEU A 228 9.54 12.07 -7.18
CA LEU A 228 8.09 12.07 -7.31
C LEU A 228 7.59 12.97 -8.44
N PHE A 229 8.21 14.12 -8.69
CA PHE A 229 7.84 15.02 -9.79
C PHE A 229 7.98 14.34 -11.14
N TYR A 230 9.11 13.67 -11.41
CA TYR A 230 9.30 12.97 -12.68
C TYR A 230 8.38 11.76 -12.83
N VAL A 231 8.06 11.07 -11.73
CA VAL A 231 7.03 10.03 -11.71
C VAL A 231 5.67 10.59 -12.10
N GLN A 232 5.20 11.65 -11.43
CA GLN A 232 3.91 12.29 -11.71
C GLN A 232 3.86 12.89 -13.13
N LEU A 233 4.94 13.53 -13.58
CA LEU A 233 5.04 14.09 -14.93
C LEU A 233 4.92 13.00 -16.00
N ASN A 234 5.55 11.83 -15.79
CA ASN A 234 5.42 10.72 -16.73
C ASN A 234 3.98 10.20 -16.80
N ILE A 235 3.35 10.02 -15.64
CA ILE A 235 1.98 9.53 -15.49
C ILE A 235 1.02 10.48 -16.21
N LEU A 236 1.08 11.77 -15.89
CA LEU A 236 0.18 12.78 -16.48
C LEU A 236 0.39 12.95 -17.98
N ARG A 237 1.65 12.87 -18.45
CA ARG A 237 1.97 12.86 -19.88
C ARG A 237 1.33 11.65 -20.58
N TYR A 238 1.47 10.45 -19.99
CA TYR A 238 0.88 9.24 -20.54
C TYR A 238 -0.65 9.32 -20.58
N ALA A 239 -1.29 9.80 -19.51
CA ALA A 239 -2.72 10.02 -19.45
C ALA A 239 -3.18 11.06 -20.50
N SER A 240 -2.43 12.15 -20.68
CA SER A 240 -2.69 13.16 -21.73
C SER A 240 -2.59 12.56 -23.14
N ASP A 241 -1.54 11.77 -23.42
CA ASP A 241 -1.34 11.07 -24.69
C ASP A 241 -2.49 10.09 -24.99
N GLN A 242 -2.90 9.28 -24.00
CA GLN A 242 -4.03 8.36 -24.15
C GLN A 242 -5.34 9.09 -24.40
N ARG A 243 -5.64 10.15 -23.63
CA ARG A 243 -6.85 10.98 -23.80
C ARG A 243 -6.95 11.60 -25.19
N ARG A 244 -5.81 11.87 -25.84
CA ARG A 244 -5.73 12.39 -27.21
C ARG A 244 -5.91 11.28 -28.25
N LYS A 245 -5.33 10.11 -27.98
CA LYS A 245 -5.34 8.97 -28.91
C LYS A 245 -6.70 8.28 -29.00
N TYR A 246 -7.41 8.14 -27.88
CA TYR A 246 -8.66 7.39 -27.81
C TYR A 246 -9.86 8.34 -27.67
N ARG A 247 -10.65 8.44 -28.74
CA ARG A 247 -11.94 9.11 -28.73
C ARG A 247 -12.98 8.19 -28.07
N GLY A 248 -13.74 8.73 -27.14
CA GLY A 248 -14.86 8.03 -26.52
C GLY A 248 -16.16 8.31 -27.26
N TYR A 249 -17.17 7.51 -27.00
CA TYR A 249 -18.54 7.88 -27.36
C TYR A 249 -18.99 9.13 -26.59
N ILE A 250 -19.93 9.90 -27.16
CA ILE A 250 -20.47 11.09 -26.50
C ILE A 250 -21.87 10.75 -26.01
N PHE A 251 -22.08 10.73 -24.70
CA PHE A 251 -23.39 10.55 -24.11
C PHE A 251 -24.00 11.90 -23.73
N GLN A 252 -24.70 12.53 -24.69
CA GLN A 252 -25.28 13.86 -24.51
C GLN A 252 -26.56 13.83 -23.67
N HIS A 253 -27.34 12.76 -23.82
CA HIS A 253 -28.70 12.69 -23.30
C HIS A 253 -28.77 11.96 -21.96
N VAL A 254 -29.54 12.53 -21.03
CA VAL A 254 -30.06 11.81 -19.86
C VAL A 254 -31.55 11.70 -20.11
N GLY A 255 -31.98 10.51 -20.50
CA GLY A 255 -33.23 10.25 -21.17
C GLY A 255 -34.26 9.60 -20.26
N ARG A 256 -35.17 8.84 -20.88
CA ARG A 256 -36.32 8.26 -20.20
C ARG A 256 -35.89 7.23 -19.16
N GLU A 257 -34.91 6.38 -19.45
CA GLU A 257 -34.55 5.26 -18.58
C GLU A 257 -33.96 5.77 -17.27
N PHE A 258 -33.00 6.69 -17.33
CA PHE A 258 -32.42 7.30 -16.13
C PHE A 258 -33.45 8.07 -15.31
N ASN A 259 -34.25 8.93 -15.96
CA ASN A 259 -35.21 9.78 -15.25
C ASN A 259 -36.35 8.97 -14.64
N HIS A 260 -36.78 7.89 -15.30
CA HIS A 260 -37.78 6.99 -14.77
C HIS A 260 -37.25 6.27 -13.52
N PHE A 261 -36.06 5.67 -13.61
CA PHE A 261 -35.41 5.02 -12.48
C PHE A 261 -35.28 5.98 -11.28
N TYR A 262 -34.76 7.19 -11.52
CA TYR A 262 -34.53 8.18 -10.47
C TYR A 262 -35.83 8.63 -9.76
N ARG A 263 -36.96 8.69 -10.47
CA ARG A 263 -38.23 9.18 -9.91
C ARG A 263 -39.10 8.08 -9.29
N HIS A 264 -39.06 6.87 -9.86
CA HIS A 264 -40.03 5.82 -9.54
C HIS A 264 -39.42 4.62 -8.82
N ASN A 265 -38.16 4.29 -9.10
CA ASN A 265 -37.50 3.10 -8.57
C ASN A 265 -36.52 3.41 -7.43
N LEU A 266 -36.00 4.65 -7.37
CA LEU A 266 -35.09 5.06 -6.32
C LEU A 266 -35.85 5.51 -5.06
N HIS A 267 -35.95 4.62 -4.07
CA HIS A 267 -36.71 4.85 -2.83
C HIS A 267 -35.99 5.67 -1.75
N PHE A 268 -34.78 6.16 -2.02
CA PHE A 268 -33.98 6.92 -1.06
C PHE A 268 -33.24 8.08 -1.74
N SER A 269 -32.91 9.11 -0.96
CA SER A 269 -32.15 10.25 -1.48
C SER A 269 -30.68 9.89 -1.64
N LEU A 270 -30.09 10.29 -2.78
CA LEU A 270 -28.64 10.20 -2.99
C LEU A 270 -27.89 11.11 -2.03
N THR A 271 -26.73 10.62 -1.56
CA THR A 271 -25.79 11.39 -0.74
C THR A 271 -25.15 12.53 -1.57
N GLY A 272 -24.54 13.52 -0.90
CA GLY A 272 -23.81 14.60 -1.56
C GLY A 272 -22.65 14.06 -2.37
N ALA A 273 -21.92 13.10 -1.80
CA ALA A 273 -20.82 12.41 -2.47
C ALA A 273 -21.29 11.66 -3.73
N GLN A 274 -22.41 10.91 -3.67
CA GLN A 274 -22.97 10.21 -4.83
C GLN A 274 -23.37 11.18 -5.94
N LYS A 275 -24.01 12.31 -5.61
CA LYS A 275 -24.37 13.35 -6.59
C LYS A 275 -23.14 13.95 -7.26
N ARG A 276 -22.11 14.30 -6.47
CA ARG A 276 -20.83 14.82 -6.99
C ARG A 276 -20.19 13.86 -7.97
N VAL A 277 -20.09 12.58 -7.60
CA VAL A 277 -19.54 11.53 -8.49
C VAL A 277 -20.35 11.37 -9.77
N MET A 278 -21.69 11.40 -9.70
CA MET A 278 -22.53 11.35 -10.90
C MET A 278 -22.31 12.56 -11.82
N HIS A 279 -22.05 13.75 -11.28
CA HIS A 279 -21.69 14.92 -12.07
C HIS A 279 -20.31 14.78 -12.74
N GLU A 280 -19.31 14.27 -12.02
CA GLU A 280 -17.97 13.98 -12.56
C GLU A 280 -18.04 12.98 -13.72
N ILE A 281 -18.74 11.85 -13.53
CA ILE A 281 -18.96 10.82 -14.56
C ILE A 281 -19.66 11.42 -15.79
N ARG A 282 -20.74 12.20 -15.58
CA ARG A 282 -21.50 12.80 -16.68
C ARG A 282 -20.67 13.82 -17.46
N ALA A 283 -19.79 14.57 -16.80
CA ALA A 283 -18.91 15.52 -17.47
C ALA A 283 -17.93 14.78 -18.41
N ASP A 284 -17.33 13.67 -17.93
CA ASP A 284 -16.41 12.87 -18.74
C ASP A 284 -17.11 12.23 -19.94
N MET A 285 -18.28 11.62 -19.73
CA MET A 285 -19.06 10.98 -20.80
C MET A 285 -19.55 11.96 -21.87
N ARG A 286 -19.61 13.26 -21.57
CA ARG A 286 -19.97 14.32 -22.53
C ARG A 286 -18.77 14.92 -23.25
N SER A 287 -17.55 14.66 -22.78
CA SER A 287 -16.34 15.33 -23.26
C SER A 287 -15.87 14.86 -24.64
N GLY A 288 -16.35 13.71 -25.12
CA GLY A 288 -15.86 13.03 -26.32
C GLY A 288 -14.52 12.32 -26.13
N ARG A 289 -13.97 12.34 -24.92
CA ARG A 289 -12.84 11.49 -24.50
C ARG A 289 -13.39 10.21 -23.88
N GLN A 290 -12.63 9.13 -23.97
CA GLN A 290 -12.97 7.92 -23.23
C GLN A 290 -12.85 8.19 -21.72
N MET A 291 -13.96 8.08 -20.98
CA MET A 291 -13.91 8.01 -19.53
C MET A 291 -13.16 6.74 -19.11
N ASN A 292 -12.12 6.88 -18.28
CA ASN A 292 -11.41 5.78 -17.64
C ASN A 292 -11.27 6.14 -16.16
N ARG A 293 -12.21 5.69 -15.33
CA ARG A 293 -12.41 6.23 -13.98
C ARG A 293 -12.45 5.15 -12.92
N LEU A 294 -11.71 5.35 -11.82
CA LEU A 294 -11.77 4.54 -10.61
C LEU A 294 -12.75 5.18 -9.62
N LEU A 295 -13.85 4.47 -9.37
CA LEU A 295 -14.82 4.75 -8.34
C LEU A 295 -14.43 4.06 -7.03
N GLN A 296 -13.96 4.85 -6.08
CA GLN A 296 -13.64 4.43 -4.73
C GLN A 296 -14.78 4.79 -3.78
N GLY A 297 -14.96 3.97 -2.77
CA GLY A 297 -15.86 4.27 -1.67
C GLY A 297 -15.87 3.09 -0.72
N ASP A 298 -16.28 3.33 0.52
CA ASP A 298 -16.32 2.27 1.52
C ASP A 298 -17.33 1.16 1.13
N VAL A 299 -17.24 -0.01 1.75
CA VAL A 299 -18.19 -1.11 1.55
C VAL A 299 -19.60 -0.62 1.91
N GLY A 300 -20.54 -0.69 0.96
CA GLY A 300 -21.92 -0.21 1.18
C GLY A 300 -22.15 1.29 0.95
N SER A 301 -21.17 2.04 0.44
CA SER A 301 -21.32 3.46 0.03
C SER A 301 -22.23 3.68 -1.19
N GLY A 302 -22.75 2.63 -1.82
CA GLY A 302 -23.63 2.71 -2.99
C GLY A 302 -22.90 2.73 -4.34
N LYS A 303 -21.67 2.19 -4.43
CA LYS A 303 -20.92 2.07 -5.71
C LYS A 303 -21.73 1.40 -6.83
N THR A 304 -22.41 0.29 -6.54
CA THR A 304 -23.26 -0.42 -7.51
C THR A 304 -24.41 0.45 -8.02
N LEU A 305 -24.97 1.33 -7.19
CA LEU A 305 -26.03 2.26 -7.60
C LEU A 305 -25.48 3.30 -8.59
N VAL A 306 -24.33 3.90 -8.27
CA VAL A 306 -23.64 4.83 -9.18
C VAL A 306 -23.33 4.15 -10.52
N ALA A 307 -22.83 2.91 -10.50
CA ALA A 307 -22.59 2.13 -11.71
C ALA A 307 -23.89 1.89 -12.51
N LEU A 308 -24.99 1.50 -11.86
CA LEU A 308 -26.29 1.31 -12.50
C LEU A 308 -26.78 2.59 -13.17
N MET A 309 -26.79 3.70 -12.44
CA MET A 309 -27.19 5.00 -12.98
C MET A 309 -26.33 5.42 -14.17
N THR A 310 -25.03 5.10 -14.14
CA THR A 310 -24.10 5.33 -15.24
C THR A 310 -24.42 4.46 -16.47
N MET A 311 -24.82 3.20 -16.27
CA MET A 311 -25.30 2.33 -17.35
C MET A 311 -26.59 2.85 -17.98
N LEU A 312 -27.53 3.38 -17.20
CA LEU A 312 -28.77 3.96 -17.73
C LEU A 312 -28.50 5.16 -18.65
N ILE A 313 -27.48 5.98 -18.34
CA ILE A 313 -27.04 7.05 -19.26
C ILE A 313 -26.56 6.46 -20.59
N ALA A 314 -25.80 5.37 -20.58
CA ALA A 314 -25.38 4.70 -21.81
C ALA A 314 -26.59 4.19 -22.62
N LEU A 315 -27.58 3.58 -21.95
CA LEU A 315 -28.81 3.09 -22.58
C LEU A 315 -29.61 4.22 -23.23
N ASP A 316 -29.74 5.37 -22.54
CA ASP A 316 -30.44 6.56 -23.06
C ASP A 316 -29.79 7.14 -24.33
N ASN A 317 -28.54 6.80 -24.61
CA ASN A 317 -27.82 7.19 -25.82
C ASN A 317 -27.73 6.06 -26.87
N GLY A 318 -28.49 4.97 -26.69
CA GLY A 318 -28.57 3.87 -27.66
C GLY A 318 -27.40 2.89 -27.62
N TYR A 319 -26.67 2.83 -26.50
CA TYR A 319 -25.58 1.89 -26.28
C TYR A 319 -25.97 0.81 -25.26
N GLN A 320 -25.31 -0.34 -25.36
CA GLN A 320 -25.34 -1.41 -24.37
C GLN A 320 -24.28 -1.16 -23.30
N ALA A 321 -24.49 -1.73 -22.11
CA ALA A 321 -23.54 -1.69 -21.00
C ALA A 321 -23.25 -3.09 -20.46
N CYS A 322 -22.09 -3.26 -19.81
CA CYS A 322 -21.78 -4.49 -19.10
C CYS A 322 -21.14 -4.30 -17.72
N ILE A 323 -21.32 -5.28 -16.85
CA ILE A 323 -20.59 -5.43 -15.59
C ILE A 323 -19.77 -6.72 -15.64
N MET A 324 -18.48 -6.60 -15.34
CA MET A 324 -17.58 -7.73 -15.14
C MET A 324 -17.22 -7.86 -13.66
N ALA A 325 -17.53 -9.03 -13.08
CA ALA A 325 -17.31 -9.35 -11.67
C ALA A 325 -16.37 -10.57 -11.52
N PRO A 326 -15.51 -10.64 -10.48
CA PRO A 326 -14.43 -11.62 -10.37
C PRO A 326 -14.89 -13.05 -10.14
N THR A 327 -16.09 -13.24 -9.59
CA THR A 327 -16.65 -14.54 -9.27
C THR A 327 -18.09 -14.62 -9.70
N GLU A 328 -18.57 -15.84 -9.96
CA GLU A 328 -19.93 -16.10 -10.39
C GLU A 328 -20.95 -15.66 -9.33
N ILE A 329 -20.62 -15.86 -8.05
CA ILE A 329 -21.45 -15.42 -6.93
C ILE A 329 -21.64 -13.88 -6.94
N LEU A 330 -20.58 -13.11 -7.20
CA LEU A 330 -20.69 -11.66 -7.25
C LEU A 330 -21.45 -11.20 -8.50
N ALA A 331 -21.25 -11.87 -9.64
CA ALA A 331 -22.01 -11.61 -10.87
C ALA A 331 -23.52 -11.86 -10.67
N GLU A 332 -23.89 -12.99 -10.05
CA GLU A 332 -25.27 -13.32 -9.71
C GLU A 332 -25.87 -12.27 -8.76
N GLN A 333 -25.12 -11.85 -7.74
CA GLN A 333 -25.57 -10.83 -6.79
C GLN A 333 -25.84 -9.49 -7.48
N HIS A 334 -24.94 -9.03 -8.36
CA HIS A 334 -25.17 -7.83 -9.17
C HIS A 334 -26.39 -8.00 -10.06
N PHE A 335 -26.56 -9.17 -10.69
CA PHE A 335 -27.71 -9.47 -11.52
C PHE A 335 -29.03 -9.37 -10.76
N GLN A 336 -29.14 -10.01 -9.60
CA GLN A 336 -30.35 -9.95 -8.79
C GLN A 336 -30.62 -8.53 -8.27
N THR A 337 -29.59 -7.85 -7.76
CA THR A 337 -29.73 -6.48 -7.23
C THR A 337 -30.19 -5.50 -8.32
N ILE A 338 -29.59 -5.56 -9.50
CA ILE A 338 -29.92 -4.64 -10.61
C ILE A 338 -31.29 -4.97 -11.19
N LYS A 339 -31.63 -6.26 -11.30
CA LYS A 339 -32.95 -6.69 -11.75
C LYS A 339 -34.06 -6.22 -10.81
N GLU A 340 -33.82 -6.26 -9.50
CA GLU A 340 -34.75 -5.73 -8.50
C GLU A 340 -34.86 -4.20 -8.57
N LEU A 341 -33.73 -3.49 -8.69
CA LEU A 341 -33.71 -2.03 -8.82
C LEU A 341 -34.41 -1.54 -10.09
N LEU A 342 -34.29 -2.27 -11.20
CA LEU A 342 -34.93 -1.95 -12.49
C LEU A 342 -36.31 -2.60 -12.67
N ARG A 343 -36.95 -3.03 -11.57
CA ARG A 343 -38.30 -3.59 -11.61
C ARG A 343 -39.27 -2.64 -12.34
N ASP A 344 -40.16 -3.20 -13.14
CA ASP A 344 -41.16 -2.48 -13.94
C ASP A 344 -40.59 -1.59 -15.06
N MET A 345 -39.29 -1.69 -15.36
CA MET A 345 -38.68 -1.09 -16.55
C MET A 345 -38.51 -2.12 -17.66
N ASP A 346 -38.72 -1.71 -18.91
CA ASP A 346 -38.58 -2.58 -20.09
C ASP A 346 -37.11 -2.74 -20.52
N ILE A 347 -36.23 -3.08 -19.57
CA ILE A 347 -34.79 -3.25 -19.81
C ILE A 347 -34.45 -4.74 -19.70
N ARG A 348 -34.07 -5.36 -20.83
CA ARG A 348 -33.58 -6.74 -20.82
C ARG A 348 -32.16 -6.81 -20.25
N ILE A 349 -32.03 -7.50 -19.13
CA ILE A 349 -30.78 -7.76 -18.42
C ILE A 349 -30.52 -9.27 -18.45
N GLU A 350 -29.29 -9.69 -18.79
CA GLU A 350 -28.90 -11.10 -18.79
C GLU A 350 -27.62 -11.33 -17.99
N LEU A 351 -27.47 -12.56 -17.49
CA LEU A 351 -26.28 -13.05 -16.79
C LEU A 351 -25.48 -13.98 -17.71
N LEU A 352 -24.15 -13.81 -17.76
CA LEU A 352 -23.23 -14.69 -18.48
C LEU A 352 -22.07 -15.13 -17.59
N THR A 353 -22.09 -16.39 -17.18
CA THR A 353 -21.03 -17.04 -16.37
C THR A 353 -20.52 -18.31 -17.06
N GLY A 354 -19.49 -18.95 -16.50
CA GLY A 354 -18.90 -20.18 -17.07
C GLY A 354 -19.84 -21.39 -16.96
N ILE A 355 -20.81 -21.33 -16.05
CA ILE A 355 -21.84 -22.36 -15.85
C ILE A 355 -22.89 -22.33 -16.97
N ILE A 356 -23.17 -21.16 -17.56
CA ILE A 356 -24.25 -21.01 -18.56
C ILE A 356 -23.79 -21.57 -19.91
N LYS A 357 -24.43 -22.66 -20.34
CA LYS A 357 -24.06 -23.43 -21.55
C LYS A 357 -25.28 -23.75 -22.42
N GLY A 358 -25.01 -24.20 -23.65
CA GLY A 358 -26.03 -24.66 -24.60
C GLY A 358 -26.96 -23.55 -25.08
N LYS A 359 -28.23 -23.89 -25.31
CA LYS A 359 -29.24 -23.03 -25.95
C LYS A 359 -29.40 -21.66 -25.28
N ARG A 360 -29.37 -21.60 -23.94
CA ARG A 360 -29.47 -20.33 -23.18
C ARG A 360 -28.32 -19.39 -23.52
N ARG A 361 -27.09 -19.91 -23.63
CA ARG A 361 -25.92 -19.10 -23.99
C ARG A 361 -26.07 -18.55 -25.41
N GLU A 362 -26.54 -19.37 -26.35
CA GLU A 362 -26.77 -18.92 -27.73
C GLU A 362 -27.85 -17.85 -27.85
N GLU A 363 -28.91 -17.92 -27.03
CA GLU A 363 -29.96 -16.90 -26.96
C GLU A 363 -29.42 -15.57 -26.43
N ILE A 364 -28.57 -15.60 -25.39
CA ILE A 364 -27.92 -14.40 -24.85
C ILE A 364 -26.97 -13.80 -25.90
N LEU A 365 -26.13 -14.62 -26.53
CA LEU A 365 -25.17 -14.15 -27.55
C LEU A 365 -25.87 -13.52 -28.76
N ARG A 366 -26.97 -14.12 -29.23
CA ARG A 366 -27.80 -13.53 -30.28
C ARG A 366 -28.41 -12.20 -29.82
N GLY A 367 -28.95 -12.17 -28.60
CA GLY A 367 -29.52 -10.96 -28.02
C GLY A 367 -28.51 -9.82 -27.80
N LEU A 368 -27.23 -10.15 -27.59
CA LEU A 368 -26.17 -9.14 -27.50
C LEU A 368 -25.80 -8.58 -28.87
N ALA A 369 -25.74 -9.44 -29.89
CA ALA A 369 -25.39 -9.08 -31.25
C ALA A 369 -26.49 -8.28 -31.96
N ASP A 370 -27.77 -8.53 -31.64
CA ASP A 370 -28.92 -7.79 -32.18
C ASP A 370 -29.28 -6.54 -31.37
N GLY A 371 -28.71 -6.38 -30.16
CA GLY A 371 -28.94 -5.23 -29.29
C GLY A 371 -30.15 -5.34 -28.36
N SER A 372 -30.91 -6.44 -28.40
CA SER A 372 -32.07 -6.66 -27.53
C SER A 372 -31.69 -6.82 -26.06
N VAL A 373 -30.51 -7.37 -25.76
CA VAL A 373 -29.94 -7.39 -24.40
C VAL A 373 -29.25 -6.05 -24.15
N ARG A 374 -29.83 -5.23 -23.26
CA ARG A 374 -29.34 -3.86 -22.98
C ARG A 374 -28.23 -3.84 -21.93
N ILE A 375 -28.29 -4.73 -20.94
CA ILE A 375 -27.28 -4.86 -19.87
C ILE A 375 -26.83 -6.32 -19.77
N LEU A 376 -25.51 -6.54 -19.81
CA LEU A 376 -24.89 -7.84 -19.56
C LEU A 376 -24.11 -7.84 -18.25
N ILE A 377 -24.38 -8.80 -17.38
CA ILE A 377 -23.62 -9.00 -16.14
C ILE A 377 -22.90 -10.33 -16.25
N GLY A 378 -21.63 -10.41 -15.90
CA GLY A 378 -20.91 -11.67 -16.03
C GLY A 378 -19.52 -11.68 -15.41
N THR A 379 -18.85 -12.82 -15.57
CA THR A 379 -17.45 -12.98 -15.16
C THR A 379 -16.51 -12.69 -16.33
N HIS A 380 -15.28 -13.23 -16.29
CA HIS A 380 -14.36 -13.22 -17.43
C HIS A 380 -14.96 -13.83 -18.71
N ALA A 381 -16.09 -14.55 -18.63
CA ALA A 381 -16.84 -15.00 -19.79
C ALA A 381 -17.26 -13.85 -20.74
N VAL A 382 -17.45 -12.62 -20.22
CA VAL A 382 -17.86 -11.43 -21.00
C VAL A 382 -16.81 -11.03 -22.05
N ILE A 383 -15.54 -11.31 -21.79
CA ILE A 383 -14.42 -10.93 -22.69
C ILE A 383 -14.02 -12.05 -23.65
N GLU A 384 -14.67 -13.21 -23.61
CA GLU A 384 -14.39 -14.31 -24.55
C GLU A 384 -14.77 -13.94 -25.98
N ASP A 385 -14.01 -14.42 -26.97
CA ASP A 385 -14.17 -14.06 -28.39
C ASP A 385 -15.60 -14.23 -28.97
N PRO A 386 -16.39 -15.25 -28.58
CA PRO A 386 -17.76 -15.41 -29.07
C PRO A 386 -18.73 -14.29 -28.62
N VAL A 387 -18.41 -13.56 -27.56
CA VAL A 387 -19.25 -12.46 -27.05
C VAL A 387 -19.07 -11.23 -27.93
N ARG A 388 -20.12 -10.86 -28.66
CA ARG A 388 -20.17 -9.69 -29.54
C ARG A 388 -21.36 -8.81 -29.17
N PHE A 389 -21.08 -7.55 -28.88
CA PHE A 389 -22.10 -6.54 -28.64
C PHE A 389 -22.47 -5.86 -29.95
N ALA A 390 -23.72 -5.46 -30.10
CA ALA A 390 -24.13 -4.56 -31.19
C ALA A 390 -23.46 -3.19 -31.03
N ARG A 391 -23.54 -2.60 -29.83
CA ARG A 391 -23.00 -1.26 -29.51
C ARG A 391 -22.60 -1.15 -28.03
N LEU A 392 -21.46 -1.68 -27.64
CA LEU A 392 -20.97 -1.51 -26.26
C LEU A 392 -20.44 -0.08 -26.07
N GLY A 393 -21.07 0.67 -25.16
CA GLY A 393 -20.69 2.05 -24.85
C GLY A 393 -20.07 2.25 -23.45
N LEU A 394 -20.36 1.35 -22.51
CA LEU A 394 -19.84 1.41 -21.15
C LEU A 394 -19.54 0.00 -20.60
N ALA A 395 -18.38 -0.17 -19.98
CA ALA A 395 -18.04 -1.35 -19.21
C ALA A 395 -17.70 -0.97 -17.77
N VAL A 396 -18.30 -1.68 -16.82
CA VAL A 396 -18.03 -1.56 -15.40
C VAL A 396 -17.23 -2.77 -14.95
N VAL A 397 -16.12 -2.55 -14.23
CA VAL A 397 -15.28 -3.63 -13.68
C VAL A 397 -15.31 -3.54 -12.17
N ASP A 398 -15.82 -4.57 -11.50
CA ASP A 398 -15.85 -4.63 -10.03
C ASP A 398 -14.67 -5.43 -9.46
N GLU A 399 -14.14 -4.99 -8.33
CA GLU A 399 -13.01 -5.58 -7.62
C GLU A 399 -11.76 -5.77 -8.51
N GLN A 400 -11.25 -4.64 -9.01
CA GLN A 400 -10.21 -4.56 -10.04
C GLN A 400 -8.95 -5.40 -9.80
N HIS A 401 -8.56 -5.64 -8.55
CA HIS A 401 -7.30 -6.30 -8.21
C HIS A 401 -7.23 -7.77 -8.67
N ARG A 402 -8.36 -8.37 -9.06
CA ARG A 402 -8.39 -9.75 -9.58
C ARG A 402 -8.33 -9.84 -11.11
N PHE A 403 -8.44 -8.71 -11.80
CA PHE A 403 -8.46 -8.66 -13.26
C PHE A 403 -7.18 -8.02 -13.77
N GLY A 404 -6.45 -8.77 -14.60
CA GLY A 404 -5.23 -8.27 -15.21
C GLY A 404 -5.50 -7.17 -16.23
N VAL A 405 -4.53 -6.28 -16.38
CA VAL A 405 -4.38 -5.28 -17.46
C VAL A 405 -4.83 -5.81 -18.84
N ALA A 406 -4.36 -7.00 -19.24
CA ALA A 406 -4.69 -7.62 -20.52
C ALA A 406 -6.19 -7.93 -20.71
N GLN A 407 -6.94 -8.17 -19.63
CA GLN A 407 -8.37 -8.44 -19.69
C GLN A 407 -9.18 -7.15 -19.94
N ARG A 408 -8.69 -5.99 -19.46
CA ARG A 408 -9.29 -4.68 -19.73
C ARG A 408 -9.10 -4.27 -21.18
N ALA A 409 -7.90 -4.49 -21.73
CA ALA A 409 -7.62 -4.24 -23.14
C ALA A 409 -8.55 -5.04 -24.07
N LYS A 410 -8.97 -6.26 -23.68
CA LYS A 410 -9.94 -7.06 -24.45
C LYS A 410 -11.35 -6.47 -24.46
N LEU A 411 -11.76 -5.71 -23.45
CA LEU A 411 -13.04 -4.99 -23.48
C LEU A 411 -13.02 -3.87 -24.52
N TRP A 412 -11.86 -3.26 -24.77
CA TRP A 412 -11.72 -2.22 -25.78
C TRP A 412 -11.95 -2.78 -27.18
N SER A 413 -11.51 -4.01 -27.45
CA SER A 413 -11.75 -4.69 -28.73
C SER A 413 -13.18 -5.20 -28.93
N LYS A 414 -14.08 -5.06 -27.95
CA LYS A 414 -15.50 -5.45 -28.07
C LYS A 414 -16.39 -4.39 -28.70
N SER A 415 -15.84 -3.22 -29.03
CA SER A 415 -16.55 -2.10 -29.64
C SER A 415 -15.67 -1.44 -30.70
N GLU A 416 -16.28 -0.78 -31.69
CA GLU A 416 -15.54 -0.09 -32.77
C GLU A 416 -14.69 1.06 -32.22
N ASN A 417 -15.24 1.84 -31.29
CA ASN A 417 -14.49 2.78 -30.46
C ASN A 417 -14.39 2.25 -29.02
N PRO A 418 -13.32 2.59 -28.28
CA PRO A 418 -13.18 2.19 -26.88
C PRO A 418 -14.40 2.66 -26.05
N PRO A 419 -15.10 1.73 -25.36
CA PRO A 419 -16.20 2.09 -24.49
C PRO A 419 -15.67 2.86 -23.28
N HIS A 420 -16.54 3.62 -22.63
CA HIS A 420 -16.23 4.19 -21.32
C HIS A 420 -15.98 3.08 -20.30
N ILE A 421 -14.98 3.26 -19.43
CA ILE A 421 -14.59 2.30 -18.40
C ILE A 421 -14.81 2.92 -17.02
N LEU A 422 -15.61 2.25 -16.20
CA LEU A 422 -15.79 2.56 -14.79
C LEU A 422 -15.28 1.38 -13.96
N VAL A 423 -14.24 1.61 -13.17
CA VAL A 423 -13.65 0.60 -12.31
C VAL A 423 -14.11 0.85 -10.87
N MET A 424 -14.54 -0.17 -10.15
CA MET A 424 -14.96 -0.05 -8.75
C MET A 424 -14.00 -0.81 -7.84
N THR A 425 -13.70 -0.22 -6.68
CA THR A 425 -12.98 -0.92 -5.61
C THR A 425 -13.69 -0.76 -4.27
N ALA A 426 -13.72 -1.84 -3.49
CA ALA A 426 -14.20 -1.85 -2.13
C ALA A 426 -13.14 -1.37 -1.11
N THR A 427 -11.85 -1.41 -1.47
CA THR A 427 -10.76 -0.92 -0.63
C THR A 427 -10.53 0.57 -0.87
N PRO A 428 -10.75 1.42 0.13
CA PRO A 428 -10.30 2.80 0.05
C PRO A 428 -8.78 2.77 -0.09
N ILE A 429 -8.25 3.39 -1.13
CA ILE A 429 -6.81 3.61 -1.29
C ILE A 429 -6.63 5.12 -1.19
N PRO A 430 -5.64 5.62 -0.41
CA PRO A 430 -5.38 7.05 -0.37
C PRO A 430 -5.30 7.62 -1.78
N ARG A 431 -6.02 8.71 -2.02
CA ARG A 431 -6.21 9.26 -3.37
C ARG A 431 -4.88 9.50 -4.09
N THR A 432 -3.88 10.02 -3.38
CA THR A 432 -2.53 10.27 -3.88
C THR A 432 -1.82 8.98 -4.33
N LEU A 433 -2.00 7.89 -3.58
CA LEU A 433 -1.49 6.57 -3.92
C LEU A 433 -2.23 6.03 -5.15
N ALA A 434 -3.56 6.09 -5.17
CA ALA A 434 -4.38 5.62 -6.28
C ALA A 434 -4.01 6.34 -7.60
N MET A 435 -3.83 7.66 -7.55
CA MET A 435 -3.46 8.47 -8.71
C MET A 435 -2.00 8.27 -9.17
N THR A 436 -1.17 7.62 -8.35
CA THR A 436 0.22 7.28 -8.69
C THR A 436 0.34 5.85 -9.21
N ILE A 437 -0.36 4.90 -8.57
CA ILE A 437 -0.37 3.47 -8.94
C ILE A 437 -1.20 3.25 -10.21
N TYR A 438 -2.40 3.82 -10.24
CA TYR A 438 -3.36 3.67 -11.34
C TYR A 438 -3.32 4.87 -12.27
N GLY A 439 -2.12 5.37 -12.58
CA GLY A 439 -1.90 6.73 -13.10
C GLY A 439 -2.72 7.18 -14.32
N ASP A 440 -3.29 6.28 -15.10
CA ASP A 440 -4.18 6.53 -16.23
C ASP A 440 -5.67 6.69 -15.87
N LEU A 441 -6.05 6.38 -14.62
CA LEU A 441 -7.42 6.43 -14.10
C LEU A 441 -7.70 7.76 -13.38
N ASP A 442 -8.79 8.42 -13.77
CA ASP A 442 -9.38 9.50 -12.98
C ASP A 442 -10.03 8.92 -11.72
N VAL A 443 -9.86 9.53 -10.55
CA VAL A 443 -10.36 8.98 -9.27
C VAL A 443 -11.58 9.77 -8.78
N SER A 444 -12.69 9.07 -8.56
CA SER A 444 -13.87 9.55 -7.83
C SER A 444 -13.97 8.86 -6.49
N VAL A 445 -14.25 9.62 -5.44
CA VAL A 445 -14.40 9.10 -4.07
C VAL A 445 -15.83 9.31 -3.59
N ILE A 446 -16.46 8.26 -3.06
CA ILE A 446 -17.68 8.32 -2.25
C ILE A 446 -17.28 8.20 -0.78
N ASP A 447 -17.21 9.34 -0.12
CA ASP A 447 -16.82 9.56 1.28
C ASP A 447 -18.01 9.63 2.25
N GLU A 448 -19.24 9.51 1.75
CA GLU A 448 -20.46 9.53 2.55
C GLU A 448 -21.18 8.17 2.54
N LEU A 449 -21.60 7.70 3.71
CA LEU A 449 -22.46 6.53 3.84
C LEU A 449 -23.94 6.89 3.60
N PRO A 450 -24.76 5.99 3.03
CA PRO A 450 -26.19 6.23 2.85
C PRO A 450 -26.92 6.50 4.18
N PRO A 451 -27.95 7.36 4.19
CA PRO A 451 -28.73 7.65 5.39
C PRO A 451 -29.41 6.39 5.94
N GLY A 452 -29.45 6.26 7.28
CA GLY A 452 -30.07 5.13 7.98
C GLY A 452 -29.12 3.99 8.38
N ARG A 453 -27.87 4.02 7.93
CA ARG A 453 -26.86 3.04 8.34
C ARG A 453 -26.23 3.42 9.68
N LYS A 454 -26.23 2.49 10.64
CA LYS A 454 -25.55 2.68 11.93
C LYS A 454 -24.07 2.28 11.82
N PRO A 455 -23.14 3.03 12.45
CA PRO A 455 -21.74 2.66 12.47
C PRO A 455 -21.55 1.32 13.21
N ILE A 456 -20.59 0.53 12.76
CA ILE A 456 -20.32 -0.79 13.35
C ILE A 456 -19.57 -0.56 14.66
N MET A 457 -20.07 -1.15 15.75
CA MET A 457 -19.36 -1.12 17.02
C MET A 457 -18.24 -2.14 16.98
N THR A 458 -17.00 -1.65 16.86
CA THR A 458 -15.82 -2.50 16.83
C THR A 458 -15.26 -2.63 18.25
N LEU A 459 -15.12 -3.86 18.74
CA LEU A 459 -14.70 -4.17 20.10
C LEU A 459 -13.48 -5.09 20.08
N HIS A 460 -12.50 -4.81 20.93
CA HIS A 460 -11.37 -5.69 21.18
C HIS A 460 -11.65 -6.58 22.39
N LYS A 461 -11.38 -7.89 22.25
CA LYS A 461 -11.50 -8.88 23.31
C LYS A 461 -10.25 -9.76 23.35
N TYR A 462 -9.90 -10.20 24.55
CA TYR A 462 -8.85 -11.19 24.73
C TYR A 462 -9.42 -12.61 24.71
N ASP A 463 -8.60 -13.57 24.31
CA ASP A 463 -8.89 -15.01 24.31
C ASP A 463 -9.38 -15.56 25.68
N ASN A 464 -8.98 -14.95 26.79
CA ASN A 464 -9.49 -15.30 28.12
C ASN A 464 -10.94 -14.84 28.39
N GLN A 465 -11.53 -14.03 27.52
CA GLN A 465 -12.90 -13.50 27.64
C GLN A 465 -13.92 -14.22 26.74
N MET A 466 -13.57 -15.39 26.19
CA MET A 466 -14.40 -16.12 25.21
C MET A 466 -15.78 -16.51 25.74
N THR A 467 -15.93 -16.81 27.03
CA THR A 467 -17.23 -17.14 27.63
C THR A 467 -18.24 -15.99 27.50
N SER A 468 -17.81 -14.76 27.77
CA SER A 468 -18.64 -13.56 27.64
C SER A 468 -18.97 -13.28 26.17
N LEU A 469 -17.99 -13.50 25.27
CA LEU A 469 -18.19 -13.38 23.83
C LEU A 469 -19.29 -14.32 23.33
N TYR A 470 -19.23 -15.60 23.70
CA TYR A 470 -20.22 -16.60 23.28
C TYR A 470 -21.62 -16.28 23.80
N GLN A 471 -21.76 -15.78 25.03
CA GLN A 471 -23.04 -15.31 25.55
C GLN A 471 -23.60 -14.13 24.73
N GLY A 472 -22.74 -13.17 24.36
CA GLY A 472 -23.13 -12.05 23.49
C GLY A 472 -23.63 -12.54 22.13
N ILE A 473 -22.93 -13.50 21.50
CA ILE A 473 -23.35 -14.11 20.23
C ILE A 473 -24.72 -14.80 20.38
N ARG A 474 -24.94 -15.57 21.45
CA ARG A 474 -26.25 -16.21 21.71
C ARG A 474 -27.38 -15.20 21.79
N GLN A 475 -27.17 -14.08 22.48
CA GLN A 475 -28.20 -13.05 22.61
C GLN A 475 -28.59 -12.45 21.26
N GLN A 476 -27.59 -12.18 20.41
CA GLN A 476 -27.81 -11.65 19.06
C GLN A 476 -28.57 -12.65 18.18
N ILE A 477 -28.17 -13.92 18.20
CA ILE A 477 -28.84 -14.95 17.38
C ILE A 477 -30.28 -15.18 17.82
N ARG A 478 -30.56 -15.15 19.13
CA ARG A 478 -31.94 -15.25 19.67
C ARG A 478 -32.84 -14.09 19.23
N GLN A 479 -32.29 -12.96 18.81
CA GLN A 479 -33.02 -11.84 18.21
C GLN A 479 -33.29 -12.05 16.71
N GLY A 480 -33.04 -13.24 16.16
CA GLY A 480 -33.23 -13.57 14.75
C GLY A 480 -32.06 -13.16 13.85
N ARG A 481 -30.90 -12.85 14.42
CA ARG A 481 -29.72 -12.38 13.69
C ARG A 481 -28.75 -13.51 13.38
N GLN A 482 -27.84 -13.28 12.45
CA GLN A 482 -26.79 -14.24 12.07
C GLN A 482 -25.39 -13.71 12.40
N ALA A 483 -24.44 -14.63 12.58
CA ALA A 483 -23.06 -14.32 12.98
C ALA A 483 -22.01 -14.96 12.04
N TYR A 484 -20.96 -14.21 11.74
CA TYR A 484 -19.75 -14.70 11.10
C TYR A 484 -18.67 -14.95 12.15
N ILE A 485 -17.98 -16.09 12.05
CA ILE A 485 -16.79 -16.40 12.86
C ILE A 485 -15.63 -16.74 11.92
N VAL A 486 -14.62 -15.88 11.89
CA VAL A 486 -13.51 -15.94 10.94
C VAL A 486 -12.24 -16.40 11.64
N PHE A 487 -11.61 -17.43 11.07
CA PHE A 487 -10.32 -17.96 11.47
C PHE A 487 -9.22 -17.48 10.51
N PRO A 488 -8.03 -17.14 11.01
CA PRO A 488 -6.89 -16.78 10.16
C PRO A 488 -6.39 -17.99 9.37
N LEU A 489 -5.85 -17.71 8.18
CA LEU A 489 -4.99 -18.64 7.44
C LEU A 489 -3.53 -18.28 7.73
N ILE A 490 -2.69 -19.27 8.01
CA ILE A 490 -1.25 -19.13 8.19
C ILE A 490 -0.58 -19.49 6.85
N GLN A 491 0.00 -18.48 6.20
CA GLN A 491 0.66 -18.64 4.90
C GLN A 491 1.79 -19.70 4.89
N GLU A 492 2.35 -20.05 6.04
CA GLU A 492 3.45 -21.02 6.15
C GLU A 492 2.99 -22.50 6.15
N SER A 493 1.72 -22.82 6.44
CA SER A 493 1.25 -24.22 6.39
C SER A 493 -0.27 -24.39 6.31
N GLU A 494 -0.80 -24.44 5.08
CA GLU A 494 -2.23 -24.64 4.81
C GLU A 494 -2.83 -25.96 5.37
N LYS A 495 -2.01 -26.95 5.75
CA LYS A 495 -2.47 -28.19 6.39
C LYS A 495 -2.81 -27.99 7.87
N ILE A 496 -2.13 -27.06 8.54
CA ILE A 496 -2.34 -26.76 9.96
C ILE A 496 -3.62 -25.91 10.11
N ASP A 497 -3.85 -24.99 9.19
CA ASP A 497 -5.02 -24.09 9.23
C ASP A 497 -6.35 -24.81 9.08
N LEU A 498 -6.40 -25.78 8.18
CA LEU A 498 -7.58 -26.61 7.99
C LEU A 498 -7.92 -27.40 9.25
N LYS A 499 -6.89 -27.95 9.92
CA LYS A 499 -7.07 -28.62 11.20
C LYS A 499 -7.54 -27.66 12.29
N ASN A 500 -7.07 -26.41 12.28
CA ASN A 500 -7.48 -25.40 13.26
C ASN A 500 -8.94 -24.98 13.05
N LEU A 501 -9.37 -24.76 11.80
CA LEU A 501 -10.77 -24.46 11.50
C LEU A 501 -11.68 -25.65 11.80
N GLU A 502 -11.29 -26.88 11.46
CA GLU A 502 -12.09 -28.08 11.76
C GLU A 502 -12.25 -28.28 13.27
N LYS A 503 -11.15 -28.18 14.03
CA LYS A 503 -11.21 -28.22 15.49
C LYS A 503 -12.05 -27.09 16.07
N GLY A 504 -11.87 -25.87 15.57
CA GLY A 504 -12.66 -24.72 15.98
C GLY A 504 -14.15 -24.90 15.68
N PHE A 505 -14.49 -25.48 14.53
CA PHE A 505 -15.86 -25.78 14.14
C PHE A 505 -16.51 -26.81 15.07
N GLU A 506 -15.82 -27.92 15.40
CA GLU A 506 -16.35 -28.91 16.34
C GLU A 506 -16.57 -28.31 17.74
N ILE A 507 -15.62 -27.51 18.24
CA ILE A 507 -15.78 -26.79 19.52
C ILE A 507 -16.98 -25.85 19.47
N LEU A 508 -17.13 -25.08 18.38
CA LEU A 508 -18.27 -24.16 18.23
C LEU A 508 -19.60 -24.90 18.13
N LYS A 509 -19.62 -26.10 17.54
CA LYS A 509 -20.80 -26.95 17.47
C LYS A 509 -21.21 -27.49 18.84
N GLU A 510 -20.25 -27.81 19.70
CA GLU A 510 -20.52 -28.15 21.11
C GLU A 510 -21.02 -26.93 21.90
N VAL A 511 -20.37 -25.77 21.74
CA VAL A 511 -20.74 -24.54 22.45
C VAL A 511 -22.12 -24.02 22.03
N PHE A 512 -22.43 -24.06 20.74
CA PHE A 512 -23.68 -23.56 20.16
C PHE A 512 -24.58 -24.70 19.69
N SER A 513 -24.73 -25.72 20.54
CA SER A 513 -25.56 -26.92 20.27
C SER A 513 -27.02 -26.59 19.91
N GLU A 514 -27.52 -25.43 20.32
CA GLU A 514 -28.86 -24.93 20.06
C GLU A 514 -29.04 -24.28 18.67
N PHE A 515 -27.96 -24.04 17.92
CA PHE A 515 -28.00 -23.36 16.62
C PHE A 515 -27.41 -24.21 15.50
N ARG A 516 -27.79 -23.90 14.26
CA ARG A 516 -27.24 -24.55 13.08
C ARG A 516 -26.03 -23.78 12.56
N LEU A 517 -24.92 -24.48 12.39
CA LEU A 517 -23.64 -23.93 11.90
C LEU A 517 -23.37 -24.41 10.47
N SER A 518 -22.89 -23.51 9.62
CA SER A 518 -22.27 -23.84 8.33
C SER A 518 -20.77 -23.53 8.35
N LYS A 519 -20.01 -24.15 7.45
CA LYS A 519 -18.56 -23.89 7.31
C LYS A 519 -18.15 -23.63 5.87
N VAL A 520 -17.23 -22.68 5.68
CA VAL A 520 -16.65 -22.35 4.37
C VAL A 520 -15.14 -22.14 4.46
N HIS A 521 -14.36 -22.89 3.68
CA HIS A 521 -12.91 -22.73 3.61
C HIS A 521 -12.36 -22.94 2.19
N GLY A 522 -11.13 -22.48 1.94
CA GLY A 522 -10.53 -22.41 0.60
C GLY A 522 -10.50 -23.72 -0.18
N LYS A 523 -10.33 -24.86 0.49
CA LYS A 523 -10.27 -26.19 -0.15
C LYS A 523 -11.61 -26.87 -0.46
N MET A 524 -12.74 -26.33 0.02
CA MET A 524 -14.05 -26.89 -0.35
C MET A 524 -14.28 -26.76 -1.85
N LYS A 525 -14.94 -27.76 -2.45
CA LYS A 525 -15.30 -27.68 -3.87
C LYS A 525 -16.22 -26.47 -4.10
N PRO A 526 -16.13 -25.78 -5.26
CA PRO A 526 -16.97 -24.61 -5.53
C PRO A 526 -18.46 -24.83 -5.26
N LYS A 527 -19.00 -25.99 -5.70
CA LYS A 527 -20.39 -26.37 -5.46
C LYS A 527 -20.76 -26.50 -3.97
N GLU A 528 -19.86 -27.08 -3.16
CA GLU A 528 -20.08 -27.25 -1.71
C GLU A 528 -20.07 -25.88 -0.99
N LYS A 529 -19.15 -24.98 -1.38
CA LYS A 529 -19.12 -23.61 -0.85
C LYS A 529 -20.41 -22.85 -1.17
N GLU A 530 -20.87 -22.95 -2.41
CA GLU A 530 -22.11 -22.30 -2.85
C GLU A 530 -23.32 -22.83 -2.09
N GLU A 531 -23.39 -24.13 -1.85
CA GLU A 531 -24.47 -24.74 -1.09
C GLU A 531 -24.50 -24.25 0.37
N GLU A 532 -23.36 -24.27 1.06
CA GLU A 532 -23.26 -23.80 2.45
C GLU A 532 -23.52 -22.30 2.59
N MET A 533 -23.06 -21.50 1.62
CA MET A 533 -23.38 -20.07 1.56
C MET A 533 -24.87 -19.84 1.30
N ARG A 534 -25.51 -20.62 0.43
CA ARG A 534 -26.95 -20.52 0.17
C ARG A 534 -27.77 -20.82 1.43
N LYS A 535 -27.41 -21.86 2.18
CA LYS A 535 -28.05 -22.18 3.48
C LYS A 535 -27.94 -21.02 4.46
N PHE A 536 -26.78 -20.38 4.52
CA PHE A 536 -26.57 -19.22 5.38
C PHE A 536 -27.37 -18.00 4.90
N ILE A 537 -27.37 -17.68 3.60
CA ILE A 537 -28.17 -16.56 3.05
C ILE A 537 -29.67 -16.76 3.29
N ALA A 538 -30.17 -18.00 3.16
CA ALA A 538 -31.56 -18.35 3.40
C ALA A 538 -31.97 -18.35 4.89
N GLY A 539 -31.01 -18.20 5.81
CA GLY A 539 -31.27 -18.24 7.25
C GLY A 539 -31.40 -19.65 7.83
N GLU A 540 -31.13 -20.71 7.05
CA GLU A 540 -31.17 -22.10 7.51
C GLU A 540 -30.07 -22.38 8.55
N THR A 541 -28.93 -21.70 8.43
CA THR A 541 -27.85 -21.70 9.43
C THR A 541 -27.67 -20.31 10.03
N GLN A 542 -27.45 -20.23 11.34
CA GLN A 542 -27.36 -18.96 12.07
C GLN A 542 -25.91 -18.47 12.21
N ILE A 543 -24.95 -19.39 12.17
CA ILE A 543 -23.52 -19.09 12.32
C ILE A 543 -22.77 -19.65 11.12
N LEU A 544 -21.98 -18.81 10.47
CA LEU A 544 -21.05 -19.24 9.42
C LEU A 544 -19.61 -19.16 9.94
N VAL A 545 -18.95 -20.31 9.99
CA VAL A 545 -17.53 -20.43 10.33
C VAL A 545 -16.69 -20.45 9.06
N ALA A 546 -15.72 -19.55 8.93
CA ALA A 546 -14.93 -19.52 7.71
C ALA A 546 -13.49 -19.01 7.87
N THR A 547 -12.70 -19.17 6.81
CA THR A 547 -11.42 -18.49 6.65
C THR A 547 -11.58 -17.17 5.89
N THR A 548 -10.47 -16.50 5.54
CA THR A 548 -10.43 -15.27 4.71
C THR A 548 -11.15 -15.38 3.36
N VAL A 549 -11.65 -16.56 2.97
CA VAL A 549 -12.40 -16.76 1.73
C VAL A 549 -13.73 -15.97 1.70
N ILE A 550 -14.27 -15.55 2.85
CA ILE A 550 -15.44 -14.64 2.93
C ILE A 550 -15.12 -13.22 2.41
N GLU A 551 -13.84 -12.89 2.17
CA GLU A 551 -13.42 -11.61 1.57
C GLU A 551 -14.12 -11.31 0.23
N VAL A 552 -14.79 -12.27 -0.42
CA VAL A 552 -15.48 -12.06 -1.70
C VAL A 552 -17.00 -11.95 -1.56
N GLY A 553 -17.51 -10.76 -1.87
CA GLY A 553 -18.83 -10.51 -2.48
C GLY A 553 -20.11 -10.67 -1.68
N VAL A 554 -20.27 -11.67 -0.81
CA VAL A 554 -21.62 -12.06 -0.36
C VAL A 554 -22.26 -11.05 0.60
N ASN A 555 -23.48 -10.61 0.26
CA ASN A 555 -24.34 -9.75 1.08
C ASN A 555 -25.32 -10.58 1.91
N VAL A 556 -25.26 -10.48 3.24
CA VAL A 556 -26.27 -11.06 4.14
C VAL A 556 -26.80 -9.97 5.07
N PRO A 557 -27.96 -9.35 4.77
CA PRO A 557 -28.51 -8.23 5.55
C PRO A 557 -28.75 -8.57 7.03
N ASN A 558 -29.15 -9.80 7.33
CA ASN A 558 -29.42 -10.30 8.69
C ASN A 558 -28.15 -10.63 9.51
N ALA A 559 -26.97 -10.61 8.87
CA ALA A 559 -25.71 -10.83 9.57
C ALA A 559 -25.25 -9.53 10.27
N SER A 560 -25.35 -9.52 11.60
CA SER A 560 -25.05 -8.34 12.42
C SER A 560 -23.81 -8.50 13.30
N VAL A 561 -23.30 -9.72 13.47
CA VAL A 561 -22.12 -9.99 14.30
C VAL A 561 -21.00 -10.56 13.46
N MET A 562 -19.83 -9.92 13.51
CA MET A 562 -18.58 -10.40 12.92
C MET A 562 -17.60 -10.68 14.05
N VAL A 563 -17.08 -11.90 14.13
CA VAL A 563 -16.04 -12.29 15.08
C VAL A 563 -14.80 -12.70 14.31
N ILE A 564 -13.68 -12.04 14.57
CA ILE A 564 -12.38 -12.34 13.94
C ILE A 564 -11.48 -12.89 15.03
N LEU A 565 -11.22 -14.19 14.96
CA LEU A 565 -10.30 -14.88 15.88
C LEU A 565 -8.86 -14.60 15.47
N ASP A 566 -7.96 -14.51 16.44
CA ASP A 566 -6.54 -14.21 16.21
C ASP A 566 -6.32 -12.98 15.29
N ALA A 567 -7.04 -11.90 15.57
CA ALA A 567 -7.05 -10.67 14.76
C ALA A 567 -5.64 -10.06 14.56
N GLN A 568 -4.68 -10.37 15.44
CA GLN A 568 -3.27 -10.00 15.30
C GLN A 568 -2.60 -10.55 14.03
N ARG A 569 -3.18 -11.57 13.39
CA ARG A 569 -2.64 -12.19 12.17
C ARG A 569 -3.11 -11.54 10.87
N PHE A 570 -4.09 -10.65 10.92
CA PHE A 570 -4.67 -10.00 9.74
C PHE A 570 -4.12 -8.58 9.57
N GLY A 571 -3.94 -8.13 8.31
CA GLY A 571 -3.64 -6.72 8.02
C GLY A 571 -4.86 -5.81 8.27
N LEU A 572 -4.66 -4.49 8.40
CA LEU A 572 -5.77 -3.55 8.65
C LEU A 572 -6.81 -3.56 7.52
N SER A 573 -6.33 -3.57 6.28
CA SER A 573 -7.17 -3.67 5.09
C SER A 573 -8.08 -4.90 5.10
N GLN A 574 -7.55 -6.07 5.50
CA GLN A 574 -8.33 -7.30 5.62
C GLN A 574 -9.36 -7.22 6.75
N LEU A 575 -8.96 -6.70 7.93
CA LEU A 575 -9.88 -6.48 9.05
C LEU A 575 -11.03 -5.54 8.66
N HIS A 576 -10.74 -4.47 7.91
CA HIS A 576 -11.75 -3.54 7.40
C HIS A 576 -12.72 -4.20 6.41
N GLN A 577 -12.21 -4.99 5.47
CA GLN A 577 -13.05 -5.75 4.53
C GLN A 577 -13.96 -6.74 5.26
N LEU A 578 -13.44 -7.46 6.26
CA LEU A 578 -14.21 -8.39 7.08
C LEU A 578 -15.27 -7.65 7.91
N ARG A 579 -14.91 -6.52 8.54
CA ARG A 579 -15.87 -5.64 9.24
C ARG A 579 -17.00 -5.21 8.30
N GLY A 580 -16.69 -4.82 7.07
CA GLY A 580 -17.67 -4.41 6.06
C GLY A 580 -18.65 -5.50 5.59
N ARG A 581 -18.48 -6.76 6.03
CA ARG A 581 -19.42 -7.86 5.75
C ARG A 581 -20.66 -7.80 6.64
N VAL A 582 -20.63 -7.07 7.75
CA VAL A 582 -21.78 -6.84 8.63
C VAL A 582 -22.25 -5.38 8.55
N GLY A 583 -23.39 -5.05 9.17
CA GLY A 583 -23.91 -3.68 9.17
C GLY A 583 -24.55 -3.27 7.86
N ARG A 584 -25.19 -4.22 7.15
CA ARG A 584 -25.93 -3.95 5.91
C ARG A 584 -27.44 -3.73 6.12
N GLY A 585 -27.96 -4.12 7.29
CA GLY A 585 -29.32 -3.78 7.75
C GLY A 585 -29.37 -2.48 8.57
N ALA A 586 -30.57 -2.12 9.03
CA ALA A 586 -30.80 -0.98 9.94
C ALA A 586 -30.40 -1.27 11.40
N ASP A 587 -30.15 -2.54 11.72
CA ASP A 587 -29.78 -2.99 13.05
C ASP A 587 -28.34 -2.63 13.44
N GLN A 588 -28.13 -2.42 14.73
CA GLN A 588 -26.79 -2.23 15.28
C GLN A 588 -25.96 -3.49 15.05
N SER A 589 -24.82 -3.33 14.38
CA SER A 589 -23.89 -4.42 14.11
C SER A 589 -22.62 -4.29 14.93
N TYR A 590 -21.98 -5.43 15.18
CA TYR A 590 -20.81 -5.57 16.04
C TYR A 590 -19.70 -6.28 15.29
N CYS A 591 -18.48 -5.76 15.38
CA CYS A 591 -17.27 -6.41 14.92
C CYS A 591 -16.37 -6.67 16.13
N ILE A 592 -16.03 -7.92 16.40
CA ILE A 592 -15.30 -8.32 17.59
C ILE A 592 -13.95 -8.90 17.16
N LEU A 593 -12.89 -8.20 17.53
CA LEU A 593 -11.51 -8.59 17.28
C LEU A 593 -11.01 -9.36 18.49
N VAL A 594 -10.69 -10.64 18.32
CA VAL A 594 -10.17 -11.48 19.40
C VAL A 594 -8.67 -11.64 19.23
N THR A 595 -7.89 -11.32 20.25
CA THR A 595 -6.43 -11.52 20.24
C THR A 595 -5.95 -12.26 21.49
N ASN A 596 -4.72 -12.76 21.43
CA ASN A 596 -4.00 -13.17 22.62
C ASN A 596 -3.61 -11.95 23.50
N TYR A 597 -3.25 -12.20 24.75
CA TYR A 597 -2.86 -11.14 25.70
C TYR A 597 -1.48 -10.51 25.37
N GLN A 598 -0.57 -11.31 24.82
CA GLN A 598 0.79 -10.87 24.48
C GLN A 598 0.85 -10.34 23.04
N LEU A 599 0.79 -9.01 22.90
CA LEU A 599 0.85 -8.30 21.62
C LEU A 599 2.11 -7.43 21.56
N ALA A 600 2.74 -7.38 20.38
CA ALA A 600 3.73 -6.36 20.07
C ALA A 600 3.08 -4.96 20.03
N GLU A 601 3.84 -3.91 20.33
CA GLU A 601 3.32 -2.54 20.41
C GLU A 601 2.69 -2.07 19.09
N GLU A 602 3.32 -2.42 17.96
CA GLU A 602 2.82 -2.11 16.63
C GLU A 602 1.48 -2.80 16.34
N THR A 603 1.36 -4.08 16.70
CA THR A 603 0.13 -4.86 16.56
C THR A 603 -0.99 -4.30 17.42
N ARG A 604 -0.68 -3.84 18.64
CA ARG A 604 -1.66 -3.20 19.53
C ARG A 604 -2.22 -1.92 18.91
N LYS A 605 -1.33 -1.01 18.48
CA LYS A 605 -1.72 0.22 17.77
C LYS A 605 -2.62 -0.06 16.57
N ARG A 606 -2.33 -1.13 15.83
CA ARG A 606 -3.14 -1.56 14.68
C ARG A 606 -4.56 -1.96 15.08
N ILE A 607 -4.72 -2.74 16.15
CA ILE A 607 -6.04 -3.15 16.66
C ILE A 607 -6.80 -1.95 17.23
N ASP A 608 -6.10 -1.03 17.91
CA ASP A 608 -6.68 0.19 18.49
C ASP A 608 -7.28 1.08 17.37
N ILE A 609 -6.52 1.33 16.30
CA ILE A 609 -6.99 2.10 15.13
C ILE A 609 -8.27 1.50 14.54
N MET A 610 -8.33 0.17 14.43
CA MET A 610 -9.52 -0.53 13.93
C MET A 610 -10.75 -0.37 14.84
N CYS A 611 -10.54 -0.15 16.14
CA CYS A 611 -11.60 0.10 17.11
C CYS A 611 -12.02 1.59 17.18
N GLU A 612 -11.07 2.52 16.95
CA GLU A 612 -11.28 3.97 17.05
C GLU A 612 -12.08 4.54 15.88
N THR A 613 -11.82 4.08 14.66
CA THR A 613 -12.43 4.65 13.45
C THR A 613 -13.22 3.64 12.63
N ASN A 614 -14.35 4.10 12.08
CA ASN A 614 -15.11 3.36 11.07
C ASN A 614 -14.76 3.81 9.64
N ASP A 615 -13.96 4.87 9.48
CA ASP A 615 -13.60 5.40 8.17
C ASP A 615 -12.53 4.50 7.51
N GLY A 616 -12.92 3.87 6.40
CA GLY A 616 -12.01 3.03 5.64
C GLY A 616 -10.83 3.77 5.02
N PHE A 617 -10.92 5.09 4.78
CA PHE A 617 -9.81 5.89 4.28
C PHE A 617 -8.74 6.12 5.34
N GLU A 618 -9.15 6.45 6.58
CA GLU A 618 -8.22 6.57 7.72
C GLU A 618 -7.51 5.24 7.99
N ILE A 619 -8.25 4.13 7.94
CA ILE A 619 -7.68 2.78 8.11
C ILE A 619 -6.69 2.45 6.99
N ALA A 620 -7.00 2.80 5.74
CA ALA A 620 -6.10 2.56 4.62
C ALA A 620 -4.82 3.40 4.70
N GLU A 621 -4.91 4.65 5.15
CA GLU A 621 -3.75 5.50 5.39
C GLU A 621 -2.87 4.95 6.53
N ALA A 622 -3.49 4.45 7.60
CA ALA A 622 -2.79 3.78 8.69
C ALA A 622 -2.12 2.47 8.24
N ASP A 623 -2.82 1.59 7.51
CA ASP A 623 -2.28 0.32 6.96
C ASP A 623 -1.04 0.60 6.10
N LEU A 624 -1.13 1.63 5.26
CA LEU A 624 -0.04 2.05 4.39
C LEU A 624 1.18 2.56 5.18
N LYS A 625 0.97 3.29 6.28
CA LYS A 625 2.06 3.73 7.19
C LYS A 625 2.77 2.56 7.88
N PHE A 626 2.03 1.52 8.26
CA PHE A 626 2.58 0.31 8.90
C PHE A 626 3.31 -0.60 7.90
N ARG A 627 2.67 -0.94 6.76
CA ARG A 627 3.25 -1.85 5.76
C ARG A 627 4.44 -1.27 5.00
N GLY A 628 4.44 0.05 4.78
CA GLY A 628 5.28 0.66 3.77
C GLY A 628 4.83 0.29 2.33
N PRO A 629 5.48 0.84 1.30
CA PRO A 629 4.99 0.79 -0.08
C PRO A 629 5.08 -0.60 -0.74
N GLY A 630 5.92 -1.51 -0.23
CA GLY A 630 6.31 -2.74 -0.92
C GLY A 630 5.29 -3.89 -0.93
N ASP A 631 4.19 -3.80 -0.18
CA ASP A 631 3.31 -4.95 0.11
C ASP A 631 1.83 -4.74 -0.31
N LEU A 632 1.55 -3.69 -1.09
CA LEU A 632 0.18 -3.35 -1.51
C LEU A 632 -0.42 -4.32 -2.54
N GLU A 633 0.40 -5.09 -3.26
CA GLU A 633 -0.06 -5.93 -4.37
C GLU A 633 -0.14 -7.43 -4.08
N GLY A 634 0.30 -7.91 -2.90
CA GLY A 634 0.14 -9.34 -2.55
C GLY A 634 0.88 -10.34 -3.47
N THR A 635 1.73 -9.85 -4.35
CA THR A 635 2.68 -10.66 -5.14
C THR A 635 4.02 -9.95 -5.13
N GLN A 636 5.04 -10.58 -4.53
CA GLN A 636 6.46 -10.20 -4.68
C GLN A 636 6.98 -10.27 -6.13
N GLN A 637 6.10 -10.34 -7.14
CA GLN A 637 6.45 -10.50 -8.55
C GLN A 637 5.96 -9.37 -9.47
N SER A 638 5.24 -8.38 -8.95
CA SER A 638 5.08 -7.09 -9.63
C SER A 638 5.58 -6.00 -8.68
N GLY A 639 6.90 -5.79 -8.68
CA GLY A 639 7.46 -4.60 -8.05
C GLY A 639 6.71 -3.37 -8.53
N MET A 640 6.51 -2.38 -7.65
CA MET A 640 6.02 -1.07 -8.05
C MET A 640 6.60 -0.70 -9.41
N ALA A 641 5.76 -0.23 -10.34
CA ALA A 641 6.18 0.24 -11.66
C ALA A 641 7.32 1.27 -11.63
N PHE A 642 7.60 1.82 -10.45
CA PHE A 642 8.61 2.81 -10.16
C PHE A 642 9.57 2.27 -9.09
N ASP A 643 10.85 2.19 -9.42
CA ASP A 643 11.93 1.99 -8.44
C ASP A 643 12.22 3.34 -7.76
N LEU A 644 11.54 3.59 -6.64
CA LEU A 644 11.76 4.79 -5.82
C LEU A 644 12.97 4.57 -4.90
N LYS A 645 13.99 5.41 -5.04
CA LYS A 645 15.25 5.30 -4.29
C LYS A 645 15.19 6.00 -2.94
N ILE A 646 14.41 7.07 -2.80
CA ILE A 646 14.35 7.87 -1.57
C ILE A 646 12.93 8.20 -1.11
N ALA A 647 12.01 8.42 -2.04
CA ALA A 647 10.63 8.76 -1.74
C ALA A 647 9.84 7.52 -1.34
N ASP A 648 8.90 7.72 -0.43
CA ASP A 648 7.96 6.71 -0.01
C ASP A 648 6.55 7.28 -0.19
N ILE A 649 5.80 6.78 -1.18
CA ILE A 649 4.47 7.28 -1.53
C ILE A 649 3.52 7.21 -0.32
N ALA A 650 3.72 6.25 0.59
CA ALA A 650 2.96 6.09 1.82
C ALA A 650 3.13 7.27 2.78
N ARG A 651 4.39 7.66 2.98
CA ARG A 651 4.79 8.63 4.01
C ARG A 651 4.86 10.05 3.47
N ASP A 652 5.10 10.19 2.18
CA ASP A 652 5.37 11.46 1.51
C ASP A 652 4.16 12.00 0.73
N GLY A 653 2.93 11.63 1.12
CA GLY A 653 1.70 11.99 0.40
C GLY A 653 1.54 13.49 0.09
N GLN A 654 1.99 14.37 0.99
CA GLN A 654 2.00 15.82 0.75
C GLN A 654 2.97 16.22 -0.37
N ILE A 655 4.17 15.62 -0.41
CA ILE A 655 5.16 15.86 -1.46
C ILE A 655 4.65 15.32 -2.79
N VAL A 656 3.98 14.16 -2.79
CA VAL A 656 3.34 13.57 -3.99
C VAL A 656 2.31 14.55 -4.56
N GLN A 657 1.45 15.13 -3.72
CA GLN A 657 0.45 16.10 -4.15
C GLN A 657 1.10 17.35 -4.75
N MET A 658 2.07 17.95 -4.05
CA MET A 658 2.81 19.12 -4.56
C MET A 658 3.48 18.82 -5.90
N ALA A 659 4.15 17.67 -6.01
CA ALA A 659 4.81 17.23 -7.23
C ALA A 659 3.82 17.05 -8.39
N ARG A 660 2.62 16.54 -8.10
CA ARG A 660 1.56 16.38 -9.09
C ARG A 660 0.99 17.71 -9.55
N ASP A 661 0.72 18.64 -8.63
CA ASP A 661 0.16 19.95 -8.97
C ASP A 661 1.11 20.72 -9.89
N GLU A 662 2.42 20.69 -9.61
CA GLU A 662 3.41 21.28 -10.50
C GLU A 662 3.49 20.55 -11.84
N ALA A 663 3.48 19.21 -11.85
CA ALA A 663 3.51 18.44 -13.09
C ALA A 663 2.26 18.69 -13.97
N GLN A 664 1.09 18.88 -13.35
CA GLN A 664 -0.16 19.18 -14.06
C GLN A 664 -0.09 20.54 -14.76
N LYS A 665 0.45 21.57 -14.10
CA LYS A 665 0.69 22.89 -14.73
C LYS A 665 1.54 22.78 -16.00
N ILE A 666 2.56 21.92 -15.99
CA ILE A 666 3.41 21.68 -17.17
C ILE A 666 2.62 21.01 -18.28
N ILE A 667 1.83 19.99 -17.97
CA ILE A 667 1.01 19.26 -18.96
C ILE A 667 -0.07 20.14 -19.56
N ASP A 668 -0.71 20.98 -18.76
CA ASP A 668 -1.75 21.91 -19.25
C ASP A 668 -1.15 23.00 -20.13
N ALA A 669 0.05 23.48 -19.80
CA ALA A 669 0.76 24.50 -20.58
C ALA A 669 1.42 23.94 -21.85
N ASP A 670 2.02 22.74 -21.80
CA ASP A 670 2.66 22.09 -22.94
C ASP A 670 2.15 20.65 -23.17
N PRO A 671 0.89 20.50 -23.62
CA PRO A 671 0.30 19.19 -23.85
C PRO A 671 1.04 18.33 -24.91
N GLU A 672 1.73 18.97 -25.86
CA GLU A 672 2.47 18.31 -26.95
C GLU A 672 3.95 18.06 -26.63
N CYS A 673 4.42 18.47 -25.46
CA CYS A 673 5.81 18.31 -25.02
C CYS A 673 6.84 18.99 -25.96
N ASN A 674 6.47 20.13 -26.56
CA ASN A 674 7.26 20.82 -27.59
C ASN A 674 7.75 22.22 -27.17
N ARG A 675 7.32 22.75 -26.01
CA ARG A 675 7.72 24.10 -25.60
C ARG A 675 9.20 24.12 -25.15
N PRO A 676 10.00 25.08 -25.63
CA PRO A 676 11.43 25.15 -25.33
C PRO A 676 11.71 25.37 -23.84
N GLU A 677 10.81 26.10 -23.14
CA GLU A 677 10.88 26.37 -21.70
C GLU A 677 10.91 25.09 -20.84
N TYR A 678 10.28 24.00 -21.32
CA TYR A 678 10.17 22.73 -20.60
C TYR A 678 11.10 21.63 -21.12
N GLN A 679 11.96 21.95 -22.09
CA GLN A 679 12.82 20.98 -22.74
C GLN A 679 13.75 20.26 -21.77
N ILE A 680 14.20 20.93 -20.70
CA ILE A 680 15.01 20.35 -19.63
C ILE A 680 14.29 19.16 -18.95
N LEU A 681 13.00 19.33 -18.66
CA LEU A 681 12.15 18.33 -18.02
C LEU A 681 11.93 17.14 -18.96
N TRP A 682 11.58 17.42 -20.22
CA TRP A 682 11.33 16.38 -21.23
C TRP A 682 12.58 15.57 -21.56
N ASN A 683 13.75 16.21 -21.64
CA ASN A 683 15.02 15.54 -21.85
C ASN A 683 15.40 14.64 -20.66
N ARG A 684 15.18 15.10 -19.43
CA ARG A 684 15.42 14.29 -18.23
C ARG A 684 14.46 13.11 -18.17
N LEU A 685 13.17 13.32 -18.45
CA LEU A 685 12.16 12.27 -18.49
C LEU A 685 12.48 11.21 -19.54
N LYS A 686 12.93 11.61 -20.74
CA LYS A 686 13.38 10.67 -21.80
C LYS A 686 14.55 9.80 -21.34
N LYS A 687 15.49 10.33 -20.55
CA LYS A 687 16.61 9.55 -19.99
C LYS A 687 16.11 8.50 -18.98
N LEU A 688 15.21 8.89 -18.07
CA LEU A 688 14.64 7.99 -17.05
C LEU A 688 13.80 6.85 -17.66
N ARG A 689 13.14 7.10 -18.80
CA ARG A 689 12.35 6.08 -19.50
C ARG A 689 13.19 4.99 -20.16
N LYS A 690 14.45 5.29 -20.54
CA LYS A 690 15.34 4.28 -21.15
C LYS A 690 15.83 3.24 -20.12
N SER A 691 15.81 3.59 -18.83
CA SER A 691 16.25 2.71 -17.75
C SER A 691 15.10 1.95 -17.06
N ASN A 692 13.88 2.49 -17.06
CA ASN A 692 12.76 1.94 -16.28
C ASN A 692 11.56 1.52 -17.14
N VAL A 693 11.43 0.21 -17.33
CA VAL A 693 10.23 -0.65 -17.47
C VAL A 693 9.14 -0.27 -18.50
N ASN A 694 8.55 -1.32 -19.09
CA ASN A 694 7.52 -1.29 -20.13
C ASN A 694 6.14 -0.91 -19.56
N TRP A 695 5.78 0.38 -19.66
CA TRP A 695 4.54 0.97 -19.15
C TRP A 695 3.24 0.39 -19.73
N SER A 696 3.31 -0.33 -20.85
CA SER A 696 2.16 -1.06 -21.42
C SER A 696 1.70 -2.23 -20.57
N ALA A 697 2.48 -2.65 -19.56
CA ALA A 697 2.11 -3.73 -18.65
C ALA A 697 1.22 -3.26 -17.47
N ILE A 698 1.05 -1.94 -17.28
CA ILE A 698 0.26 -1.33 -16.18
C ILE A 698 -1.13 -0.86 -16.67
N SER A 699 -1.33 -0.76 -17.99
CA SER A 699 -2.60 -0.36 -18.63
C SER A 699 -3.39 -1.54 -19.18
#